data_AF-A0A8H5PYU2-F1
#
_entry.id   AF-A0A8H5PYU2-F1
#
_cell.length_a   1.000
_cell.length_b   1.000
_cell.length_c   1.000
_cell.angle_alpha   90.00
_cell.angle_beta   90.00
_cell.angle_gamma   90.00
#
_symmetry.space_group_name_H-M   'P 1'
#
loop_
_entity.id
_entity.type
_entity.pdbx_description
1 polymer ?
#
loop_
_entity_poly.entity_id
_entity_poly.type
_entity_poly.pdbx_seq_one_letter_code
_entity_poly.pdbx_strand_id
1 'polypeptide(L)'
;MATLYALKKALKNVGGEAPRKPLNDKEYDDSLSLFAEASEQHTYQKNFIIPQLSELITSLSTRDEISVLEIGPGPESVLGYLPASLRKRITKYVALEPSFQYTQSLRKWVSPTENERPFPSSKETLVRPASFINESCPGEKFDVILFCHGLYGLKHKEEIIKHTIEMLPEDPHDGMVIIFHRAGSHILGNLVSHRSLPIPDRTVAIKDDDEAIDNFTRFIVGYRLTTGVLYETRQAQWRAICRQLARRDDDRPGHLIFSSPEIMIAMTRHAKNLPDLAALVPLARRPYGVKNRQALCNRPAAIVRPLDISQVQSCVRWALANKTSLAILGGGHSDHCLWPNVVSVDIGAFDKVHVVNPPQDVDTECWVVAEAGCKTEDIIRETMPVGVTVPLGSRPSDGAGLWLQGGIGHLARHCGLTCDAIVGAVMVDVINGQVLCVGYVPKQHRPPNAVRHERDEELLWTLKGAGTNFGIVISVTFKSFTAQMFSVCNYGYPNGHNAEETLTNLSRDVSSRYPHDISSDYYLYCEGGQICCGMTTFLCSLEGIPQDNSTGSPPKMVDAIELFDKELYVSKMHQGHGGGQTSIFKRCVFLKDIANTDTMKVLISATRDVPTPYCYLNLVHGGKAVKYVAPEDTAFGCRDWDFACVVTGVWPSEYDGRRISDTVIRWVYRVVNELLPLSKGAYGADLGPDPRDRILATKAFGPNRRRLVKLKKAFDPKNVLAYTCPLTLTGLPQKLVILVTGEHSAGKSYCANIWSAVFKVYGYSSRVVSISEVTRRKHAAATDADTDRIMKDRHYNEQHRRSIIDFFKKRLTADPSAAENYFLEVLKKDASDVLFITGMTDMAPRATLSYLVHDARLIDVRVQASEATRNLRSWGDEGKFKTAYCEAYIGADGIYSPNFTFDNEGNGDEAVMSFAIRRLIPFMSEEL
;
A
#
# COMPACT_ATOMS: atom_id res chain seq x y z
N MET A 1 15.51 -2.47 -24.44
CA MET A 1 15.60 -3.79 -23.87
C MET A 1 14.36 -4.57 -24.24
N ALA A 2 14.51 -5.70 -24.96
CA ALA A 2 13.43 -6.65 -25.14
C ALA A 2 13.29 -7.58 -23.92
N THR A 3 12.12 -8.18 -23.73
CA THR A 3 11.95 -9.27 -22.75
C THR A 3 12.57 -10.57 -23.26
N LEU A 4 12.97 -11.47 -22.35
CA LEU A 4 13.43 -12.80 -22.70
C LEU A 4 12.38 -13.60 -23.50
N TYR A 5 11.09 -13.33 -23.26
CA TYR A 5 10.01 -13.93 -24.03
C TYR A 5 10.00 -13.41 -25.49
N ALA A 6 10.10 -12.09 -25.68
CA ALA A 6 10.20 -11.49 -27.01
C ALA A 6 11.46 -11.97 -27.74
N LEU A 7 12.60 -12.05 -27.05
CA LEU A 7 13.84 -12.60 -27.58
C LEU A 7 13.64 -14.06 -28.00
N LYS A 8 13.07 -14.91 -27.14
CA LYS A 8 12.77 -16.32 -27.45
C LYS A 8 11.94 -16.47 -28.71
N LYS A 9 10.90 -15.63 -28.87
CA LYS A 9 10.05 -15.65 -30.06
C LYS A 9 10.84 -15.26 -31.32
N ALA A 10 11.65 -14.21 -31.24
CA ALA A 10 12.51 -13.78 -32.35
C ALA A 10 13.53 -14.85 -32.76
N LEU A 11 14.22 -15.46 -31.79
CA LEU A 11 15.19 -16.55 -32.04
C LEU A 11 14.53 -17.80 -32.64
N LYS A 12 13.33 -18.17 -32.15
CA LYS A 12 12.59 -19.33 -32.68
C LYS A 12 12.13 -19.12 -34.12
N ASN A 13 11.78 -17.89 -34.51
CA ASN A 13 11.38 -17.60 -35.89
C ASN A 13 12.53 -17.84 -36.89
N VAL A 14 13.77 -17.57 -36.50
CA VAL A 14 14.96 -17.90 -37.30
C VAL A 14 15.22 -19.41 -37.33
N GLY A 15 14.86 -20.12 -36.26
CA GLY A 15 15.09 -21.56 -36.12
C GLY A 15 14.38 -22.45 -37.14
N GLY A 16 13.23 -22.03 -37.71
CA GLY A 16 12.52 -22.74 -38.80
C GLY A 16 12.34 -24.26 -38.59
N GLU A 17 12.25 -25.06 -39.66
CA GLU A 17 12.18 -26.54 -39.62
C GLU A 17 13.55 -27.23 -39.42
N ALA A 18 14.55 -26.52 -38.89
CA ALA A 18 15.87 -27.10 -38.66
C ALA A 18 15.80 -28.37 -37.79
N PRO A 19 16.69 -29.37 -37.99
CA PRO A 19 16.81 -30.46 -37.05
C PRO A 19 17.36 -29.95 -35.71
N ARG A 20 16.72 -30.37 -34.62
CA ARG A 20 16.95 -29.87 -33.26
C ARG A 20 17.30 -31.03 -32.34
N LYS A 21 18.23 -30.80 -31.42
CA LYS A 21 18.51 -31.70 -30.30
C LYS A 21 18.24 -30.98 -28.97
N PRO A 22 17.84 -31.70 -27.91
CA PRO A 22 17.82 -31.13 -26.55
C PRO A 22 19.24 -30.72 -26.13
N LEU A 23 19.32 -29.81 -25.16
CA LEU A 23 20.57 -29.46 -24.48
C LEU A 23 21.10 -30.69 -23.73
N ASN A 24 22.42 -30.84 -23.67
CA ASN A 24 23.03 -31.78 -22.72
C ASN A 24 23.21 -31.12 -21.34
N ASP A 25 23.48 -31.92 -20.31
CA ASP A 25 23.57 -31.45 -18.93
C ASP A 25 24.62 -30.34 -18.75
N LYS A 26 25.80 -30.50 -19.34
CA LYS A 26 26.87 -29.49 -19.28
C LYS A 26 26.45 -28.17 -19.93
N GLU A 27 25.84 -28.22 -21.12
CA GLU A 27 25.33 -27.03 -21.81
C GLU A 27 24.22 -26.33 -21.01
N TYR A 28 23.35 -27.10 -20.35
CA TYR A 28 22.32 -26.56 -19.49
C TYR A 28 22.92 -25.85 -18.28
N ASP A 29 23.90 -26.47 -17.62
CA ASP A 29 24.59 -25.92 -16.45
C ASP A 29 25.42 -24.67 -16.80
N ASP A 30 26.22 -24.73 -17.86
CA ASP A 30 27.00 -23.61 -18.38
C ASP A 30 26.07 -22.43 -18.71
N SER A 31 24.91 -22.70 -19.29
CA SER A 31 23.94 -21.65 -19.64
C SER A 31 23.15 -21.13 -18.45
N LEU A 32 22.81 -21.97 -17.46
CA LEU A 32 22.13 -21.52 -16.25
C LEU A 32 23.05 -20.63 -15.40
N SER A 33 24.36 -20.91 -15.41
CA SER A 33 25.37 -20.09 -14.74
C SER A 33 25.41 -18.64 -15.26
N LEU A 34 25.05 -18.40 -16.53
CA LEU A 34 24.91 -17.05 -17.10
C LEU A 34 23.76 -16.24 -16.48
N PHE A 35 22.78 -16.91 -15.85
CA PHE A 35 21.72 -16.24 -15.08
C PHE A 35 22.11 -16.02 -13.61
N ALA A 36 23.29 -16.48 -13.21
CA ALA A 36 23.78 -16.48 -11.85
C ALA A 36 24.87 -15.42 -11.58
N GLU A 37 24.74 -14.22 -12.15
CA GLU A 37 25.53 -13.07 -11.68
C GLU A 37 25.21 -12.83 -10.19
N ALA A 38 26.20 -13.06 -9.32
CA ALA A 38 26.03 -13.20 -7.88
C ALA A 38 25.35 -11.98 -7.21
N SER A 39 25.57 -10.77 -7.71
CA SER A 39 25.04 -9.54 -7.09
C SER A 39 23.53 -9.34 -7.31
N GLU A 40 23.02 -9.57 -8.52
CA GLU A 40 21.59 -9.45 -8.83
C GLU A 40 20.79 -10.62 -8.25
N GLN A 41 21.34 -11.83 -8.28
CA GLN A 41 20.67 -13.00 -7.73
C GLN A 41 20.58 -12.95 -6.20
N HIS A 42 21.64 -12.52 -5.49
CA HIS A 42 21.57 -12.32 -4.05
C HIS A 42 20.58 -11.23 -3.66
N THR A 43 20.56 -10.11 -4.39
CA THR A 43 19.60 -9.03 -4.17
C THR A 43 18.17 -9.52 -4.39
N TYR A 44 17.94 -10.29 -5.45
CA TYR A 44 16.64 -10.87 -5.77
C TYR A 44 16.15 -11.87 -4.71
N GLN A 45 17.01 -12.81 -4.32
CA GLN A 45 16.70 -13.77 -3.26
C GLN A 45 16.39 -13.04 -1.95
N LYS A 46 17.29 -12.16 -1.51
CA LYS A 46 17.19 -11.46 -0.21
C LYS A 46 16.02 -10.49 -0.13
N ASN A 47 15.76 -9.72 -1.18
CA ASN A 47 14.79 -8.63 -1.13
C ASN A 47 13.39 -9.01 -1.60
N PHE A 48 13.24 -10.12 -2.35
CA PHE A 48 11.94 -10.57 -2.83
C PHE A 48 11.59 -11.99 -2.40
N ILE A 49 12.33 -13.02 -2.86
CA ILE A 49 11.93 -14.43 -2.66
C ILE A 49 11.80 -14.73 -1.16
N ILE A 50 12.82 -14.42 -0.36
CA ILE A 50 12.86 -14.79 1.05
C ILE A 50 11.77 -14.10 1.87
N PRO A 51 11.51 -12.78 1.74
CA PRO A 51 10.36 -12.15 2.39
C PRO A 51 9.03 -12.80 2.03
N GLN A 52 8.79 -13.10 0.74
CA GLN A 52 7.53 -13.71 0.31
C GLN A 52 7.35 -15.13 0.83
N LEU A 53 8.40 -15.97 0.73
CA LEU A 53 8.38 -17.32 1.25
C LEU A 53 8.23 -17.35 2.77
N SER A 54 8.89 -16.43 3.48
CA SER A 54 8.76 -16.32 4.94
C SER A 54 7.31 -16.04 5.34
N GLU A 55 6.63 -15.12 4.64
CA GLU A 55 5.23 -14.79 4.91
C GLU A 55 4.30 -15.98 4.60
N LEU A 56 4.47 -16.63 3.44
CA LEU A 56 3.66 -17.79 3.05
C LEU A 56 3.86 -19.00 3.97
N ILE A 57 5.10 -19.30 4.39
CA ILE A 57 5.37 -20.43 5.30
C ILE A 57 4.89 -20.10 6.73
N THR A 58 4.94 -18.83 7.14
CA THR A 58 4.38 -18.40 8.43
C THR A 58 2.86 -18.53 8.44
N SER A 59 2.17 -18.31 7.31
CA SER A 59 0.71 -18.42 7.22
C SER A 59 0.18 -19.85 7.34
N LEU A 60 1.01 -20.88 7.17
CA LEU A 60 0.70 -22.30 7.44
C LEU A 60 0.65 -22.60 8.96
N SER A 61 0.01 -21.72 9.73
CA SER A 61 0.15 -21.53 11.17
C SER A 61 -0.25 -22.70 12.06
N THR A 62 -0.80 -23.79 11.51
CA THR A 62 -1.27 -24.94 12.27
C THR A 62 -0.22 -26.04 12.46
N ARG A 63 0.97 -25.92 11.87
CA ARG A 63 1.99 -26.98 11.90
C ARG A 63 3.36 -26.54 12.40
N ASP A 64 3.85 -27.22 13.43
CA ASP A 64 5.26 -27.12 13.86
C ASP A 64 6.19 -27.90 12.92
N GLU A 65 5.66 -28.90 12.21
CA GLU A 65 6.39 -29.75 11.26
C GLU A 65 5.85 -29.58 9.83
N ILE A 66 6.72 -29.26 8.88
CA ILE A 66 6.41 -29.00 7.47
C ILE A 66 7.21 -29.95 6.59
N SER A 67 6.52 -30.59 5.66
CA SER A 67 7.09 -31.36 4.56
C SER A 67 7.19 -30.50 3.29
N VAL A 68 8.36 -30.52 2.64
CA VAL A 68 8.64 -29.70 1.46
C VAL A 68 9.13 -30.55 0.29
N LEU A 69 8.55 -30.32 -0.88
CA LEU A 69 9.03 -30.77 -2.18
C LEU A 69 9.56 -29.56 -2.96
N GLU A 70 10.85 -29.52 -3.25
CA GLU A 70 11.49 -28.48 -4.06
C GLU A 70 11.84 -29.01 -5.46
N ILE A 71 11.34 -28.35 -6.50
CA ILE A 71 11.51 -28.74 -7.90
C ILE A 71 12.44 -27.73 -8.58
N GLY A 72 13.56 -28.23 -9.08
CA GLY A 72 14.64 -27.42 -9.65
C GLY A 72 15.24 -26.42 -8.65
N PRO A 73 15.79 -26.86 -7.50
CA PRO A 73 16.49 -25.99 -6.55
C PRO A 73 17.79 -25.38 -7.11
N GLY A 74 18.48 -26.08 -8.01
CA GLY A 74 19.86 -25.76 -8.40
C GLY A 74 20.87 -26.22 -7.33
N PRO A 75 22.06 -25.59 -7.24
CA PRO A 75 23.16 -26.06 -6.39
C PRO A 75 22.89 -25.90 -4.88
N GLU A 76 21.99 -24.98 -4.49
CA GLU A 76 21.61 -24.71 -3.10
C GLU A 76 20.10 -24.44 -3.02
N SER A 77 19.46 -24.85 -1.93
CA SER A 77 18.02 -24.58 -1.72
C SER A 77 17.79 -23.14 -1.27
N VAL A 78 16.78 -22.48 -1.84
CA VAL A 78 16.39 -21.13 -1.43
C VAL A 78 15.84 -21.12 0.00
N LEU A 79 15.33 -22.26 0.47
CA LEU A 79 14.78 -22.41 1.81
C LEU A 79 15.86 -22.32 2.90
N GLY A 80 17.12 -22.57 2.55
CA GLY A 80 18.26 -22.38 3.47
C GLY A 80 18.46 -20.96 3.94
N TYR A 81 17.91 -19.98 3.21
CA TYR A 81 18.02 -18.57 3.50
C TYR A 81 16.84 -18.03 4.32
N LEU A 82 15.87 -18.89 4.67
CA LEU A 82 14.78 -18.52 5.56
C LEU A 82 15.28 -18.26 6.99
N PRO A 83 14.54 -17.46 7.79
CA PRO A 83 14.79 -17.31 9.22
C PRO A 83 14.92 -18.68 9.92
N ALA A 84 15.83 -18.76 10.90
CA ALA A 84 16.12 -20.03 11.60
C ALA A 84 14.88 -20.68 12.23
N SER A 85 13.93 -19.88 12.72
CA SER A 85 12.64 -20.36 13.25
C SER A 85 11.81 -21.10 12.21
N LEU A 86 11.81 -20.66 10.95
CA LEU A 86 11.09 -21.33 9.87
C LEU A 86 11.85 -22.55 9.35
N ARG A 87 13.19 -22.48 9.25
CA ARG A 87 14.02 -23.63 8.86
C ARG A 87 13.87 -24.81 9.83
N LYS A 88 13.71 -24.54 11.13
CA LYS A 88 13.44 -25.54 12.17
C LYS A 88 12.10 -26.26 12.01
N ARG A 89 11.14 -25.69 11.27
CA ARG A 89 9.85 -26.33 10.99
C ARG A 89 9.94 -27.36 9.87
N ILE A 90 10.97 -27.31 9.02
CA ILE A 90 11.13 -28.25 7.89
C ILE A 90 11.66 -29.59 8.43
N THR A 91 10.78 -30.60 8.50
CA THR A 91 11.12 -31.94 9.03
C THR A 91 11.26 -33.01 7.96
N LYS A 92 10.70 -32.79 6.76
CA LYS A 92 10.91 -33.59 5.55
C LYS A 92 11.25 -32.67 4.39
N TYR A 93 12.36 -32.93 3.71
CA TYR A 93 12.80 -32.20 2.53
C TYR A 93 13.11 -33.14 1.38
N VAL A 94 12.38 -33.00 0.27
CA VAL A 94 12.60 -33.75 -0.97
C VAL A 94 12.91 -32.76 -2.09
N ALA A 95 13.96 -33.03 -2.85
CA ALA A 95 14.39 -32.21 -3.98
C ALA A 95 14.48 -33.04 -5.27
N LEU A 96 13.95 -32.49 -6.36
CA LEU A 96 14.06 -33.03 -7.71
C LEU A 96 14.84 -32.04 -8.58
N GLU A 97 16.09 -32.38 -8.87
CA GLU A 97 17.01 -31.53 -9.64
C GLU A 97 17.46 -32.30 -10.90
N PRO A 98 17.08 -31.85 -12.12
CA PRO A 98 17.49 -32.52 -13.35
C PRO A 98 19.01 -32.58 -13.55
N SER A 99 19.76 -31.56 -13.12
CA SER A 99 21.21 -31.50 -13.30
C SER A 99 21.92 -32.43 -12.31
N PHE A 100 22.74 -33.34 -12.84
CA PHE A 100 23.57 -34.21 -12.02
C PHE A 100 24.60 -33.43 -11.20
N GLN A 101 25.20 -32.38 -11.79
CA GLN A 101 26.19 -31.54 -11.10
C GLN A 101 25.55 -30.77 -9.94
N TYR A 102 24.41 -30.13 -10.17
CA TYR A 102 23.69 -29.44 -9.09
C TYR A 102 23.15 -30.40 -8.04
N THR A 103 22.73 -31.60 -8.42
CA THR A 103 22.36 -32.66 -7.46
C THR A 103 23.51 -32.98 -6.52
N GLN A 104 24.75 -33.09 -7.02
CA GLN A 104 25.92 -33.34 -6.17
C GLN A 104 26.21 -32.16 -5.24
N SER A 105 26.17 -30.93 -5.75
CA SER A 105 26.37 -29.72 -4.96
C SER A 105 25.31 -29.60 -3.85
N LEU A 106 24.04 -29.81 -4.19
CA LEU A 106 22.93 -29.73 -3.26
C LEU A 106 23.02 -30.81 -2.17
N ARG A 107 23.42 -32.04 -2.51
CA ARG A 107 23.63 -33.11 -1.51
C ARG A 107 24.70 -32.72 -0.49
N LYS A 108 25.80 -32.11 -0.93
CA LYS A 108 26.85 -31.59 -0.04
C LYS A 108 26.33 -30.44 0.82
N TRP A 109 25.53 -29.56 0.22
CA TRP A 109 24.99 -28.39 0.90
C TRP A 109 23.96 -28.73 1.98
N VAL A 110 23.03 -29.67 1.74
CA VAL A 110 22.02 -30.04 2.76
C VAL A 110 22.63 -30.88 3.90
N SER A 111 23.73 -31.59 3.63
CA SER A 111 24.45 -32.42 4.59
C SER A 111 25.92 -31.97 4.73
N PRO A 112 26.17 -30.75 5.26
CA PRO A 112 27.53 -30.22 5.37
C PRO A 112 28.33 -31.01 6.40
N THR A 113 29.63 -31.20 6.14
CA THR A 113 30.57 -31.90 7.04
C THR A 113 31.03 -31.03 8.21
N GLU A 114 31.04 -29.71 8.02
CA GLU A 114 31.40 -28.70 9.03
C GLU A 114 30.45 -27.51 8.86
N ASN A 115 29.53 -27.29 9.83
CA ASN A 115 28.62 -26.14 10.05
C ASN A 115 27.22 -26.57 10.55
N GLU A 116 26.40 -25.60 10.99
CA GLU A 116 24.98 -25.77 11.31
C GLU A 116 24.21 -26.25 10.06
N ARG A 117 23.44 -27.34 10.16
CA ARG A 117 22.67 -27.89 9.04
C ARG A 117 21.65 -26.85 8.52
N PRO A 118 21.44 -26.72 7.19
CA PRO A 118 20.43 -25.81 6.66
C PRO A 118 19.02 -26.10 7.17
N PHE A 119 18.66 -27.38 7.32
CA PHE A 119 17.39 -27.84 7.90
C PHE A 119 17.67 -28.65 9.16
N PRO A 120 17.83 -28.00 10.33
CA PRO A 120 18.34 -28.64 11.54
C PRO A 120 17.41 -29.71 12.12
N SER A 121 16.10 -29.60 11.86
CA SER A 121 15.07 -30.53 12.35
C SER A 121 14.68 -31.60 11.32
N SER A 122 15.32 -31.63 10.15
CA SER A 122 14.98 -32.58 9.09
C SER A 122 15.30 -34.01 9.52
N LYS A 123 14.27 -34.87 9.54
CA LYS A 123 14.36 -36.31 9.78
C LYS A 123 14.63 -37.06 8.47
N GLU A 124 14.18 -36.49 7.34
CA GLU A 124 14.30 -37.08 6.02
C GLU A 124 14.71 -36.00 5.00
N THR A 125 15.88 -36.19 4.39
CA THR A 125 16.40 -35.33 3.33
C THR A 125 16.74 -36.19 2.11
N LEU A 126 16.04 -35.97 0.99
CA LEU A 126 16.21 -36.76 -0.23
C LEU A 126 16.43 -35.86 -1.44
N VAL A 127 17.54 -36.05 -2.16
CA VAL A 127 17.85 -35.32 -3.40
C VAL A 127 17.97 -36.30 -4.56
N ARG A 128 17.07 -36.21 -5.55
CA ARG A 128 17.02 -37.11 -6.72
C ARG A 128 17.43 -36.37 -8.01
N PRO A 129 18.33 -36.93 -8.84
CA PRO A 129 18.73 -36.36 -10.12
C PRO A 129 17.66 -36.65 -11.19
N ALA A 130 16.52 -35.95 -11.13
CA ALA A 130 15.36 -36.23 -11.99
C ALA A 130 14.55 -34.97 -12.32
N SER A 131 13.95 -34.97 -13.52
CA SER A 131 12.89 -34.02 -13.87
C SER A 131 11.57 -34.42 -13.23
N PHE A 132 10.75 -33.43 -12.87
CA PHE A 132 9.41 -33.68 -12.36
C PHE A 132 8.46 -34.16 -13.46
N ILE A 133 7.85 -35.32 -13.22
CA ILE A 133 6.74 -35.92 -13.99
C ILE A 133 5.67 -36.39 -13.01
N ASN A 134 4.46 -36.71 -13.49
CA ASN A 134 3.35 -37.12 -12.61
C ASN A 134 3.66 -38.37 -11.79
N GLU A 135 4.59 -39.22 -12.26
CA GLU A 135 5.00 -40.45 -11.58
C GLU A 135 6.18 -40.24 -10.59
N SER A 136 6.72 -39.02 -10.44
CA SER A 136 7.94 -38.79 -9.64
C SER A 136 7.79 -39.08 -8.14
N CYS A 137 6.59 -38.91 -7.58
CA CYS A 137 6.29 -39.02 -6.14
C CYS A 137 4.90 -39.66 -5.92
N PRO A 138 4.71 -40.94 -6.31
CA PRO A 138 3.39 -41.56 -6.34
C PRO A 138 2.80 -41.67 -4.93
N GLY A 139 1.63 -41.07 -4.72
CA GLY A 139 0.89 -41.12 -3.45
C GLY A 139 1.47 -40.28 -2.31
N GLU A 140 2.60 -39.60 -2.51
CA GLU A 140 3.19 -38.73 -1.48
C GLU A 140 2.44 -37.38 -1.41
N LYS A 141 2.30 -36.85 -0.19
CA LYS A 141 1.73 -35.54 0.09
C LYS A 141 2.79 -34.61 0.67
N PHE A 142 2.73 -33.33 0.29
CA PHE A 142 3.64 -32.30 0.78
C PHE A 142 2.88 -31.04 1.19
N ASP A 143 3.30 -30.43 2.29
CA ASP A 143 2.70 -29.17 2.78
C ASP A 143 3.11 -28.00 1.89
N VAL A 144 4.35 -27.99 1.40
CA VAL A 144 4.85 -26.99 0.47
C VAL A 144 5.46 -27.67 -0.75
N ILE A 145 5.00 -27.28 -1.94
CA ILE A 145 5.60 -27.68 -3.22
C ILE A 145 6.12 -26.42 -3.89
N LEU A 146 7.44 -26.33 -4.09
CA LEU A 146 8.11 -25.12 -4.54
C LEU A 146 8.79 -25.32 -5.90
N PHE A 147 8.50 -24.45 -6.86
CA PHE A 147 9.20 -24.36 -8.14
C PHE A 147 10.14 -23.14 -8.15
N CYS A 148 11.45 -23.36 -7.98
CA CYS A 148 12.44 -22.30 -7.72
C CYS A 148 12.95 -21.60 -8.98
N HIS A 149 13.36 -22.34 -10.01
CA HIS A 149 13.81 -21.77 -11.30
C HIS A 149 12.70 -21.80 -12.37
N GLY A 150 11.45 -21.87 -11.90
CA GLY A 150 10.25 -21.92 -12.70
C GLY A 150 10.04 -23.21 -13.48
N LEU A 151 9.08 -23.18 -14.39
CA LEU A 151 8.62 -24.36 -15.13
C LEU A 151 9.46 -24.61 -16.39
N TYR A 152 10.78 -24.43 -16.30
CA TYR A 152 11.67 -24.60 -17.45
C TYR A 152 11.80 -26.08 -17.81
N GLY A 153 11.82 -26.40 -19.10
CA GLY A 153 11.88 -27.80 -19.58
C GLY A 153 10.58 -28.62 -19.42
N LEU A 154 9.64 -28.19 -18.58
CA LEU A 154 8.37 -28.88 -18.36
C LEU A 154 7.41 -28.71 -19.55
N LYS A 155 6.95 -29.83 -20.10
CA LYS A 155 5.82 -29.90 -21.05
C LYS A 155 4.50 -29.94 -20.27
N HIS A 156 3.39 -29.51 -20.87
CA HIS A 156 2.06 -29.57 -20.23
C HIS A 156 2.00 -28.90 -18.83
N LYS A 157 2.56 -27.69 -18.72
CA LYS A 157 2.71 -26.97 -17.45
C LYS A 157 1.43 -26.88 -16.61
N GLU A 158 0.28 -26.59 -17.23
CA GLU A 158 -0.99 -26.48 -16.51
C GLU A 158 -1.41 -27.83 -15.89
N GLU A 159 -1.25 -28.93 -16.60
CA GLU A 159 -1.57 -30.28 -16.11
C GLU A 159 -0.65 -30.68 -14.95
N ILE A 160 0.65 -30.38 -15.08
CA ILE A 160 1.62 -30.58 -14.00
C ILE A 160 1.24 -29.82 -12.74
N ILE A 161 0.85 -28.55 -12.87
CA ILE A 161 0.41 -27.77 -11.71
C ILE A 161 -0.91 -28.31 -11.13
N LYS A 162 -1.85 -28.76 -11.96
CA LYS A 162 -3.07 -29.42 -11.47
C LYS A 162 -2.75 -30.69 -10.68
N HIS A 163 -1.76 -31.46 -11.12
CA HIS A 163 -1.30 -32.65 -10.43
C HIS A 163 -0.58 -32.31 -9.11
N THR A 164 0.29 -31.29 -9.06
CA THR A 164 0.92 -30.89 -7.79
C THR A 164 -0.09 -30.35 -6.78
N ILE A 165 -1.16 -29.69 -7.23
CA ILE A 165 -2.27 -29.30 -6.36
C ILE A 165 -2.93 -30.54 -5.71
N GLU A 166 -3.02 -31.66 -6.43
CA GLU A 166 -3.53 -32.94 -5.87
C GLU A 166 -2.55 -33.58 -4.89
N MET A 167 -1.27 -33.22 -4.91
CA MET A 167 -0.27 -33.68 -3.95
C MET A 167 -0.30 -32.88 -2.62
N LEU A 168 -1.15 -31.85 -2.52
CA LEU A 168 -1.35 -31.15 -1.25
C LEU A 168 -2.18 -32.01 -0.27
N PRO A 169 -1.99 -31.83 1.06
CA PRO A 169 -2.78 -32.52 2.07
C PRO A 169 -4.26 -32.12 2.01
N GLU A 170 -5.11 -32.95 2.62
CA GLU A 170 -6.54 -32.65 2.74
C GLU A 170 -6.85 -31.71 3.92
N ASP A 171 -7.94 -30.96 3.81
CA ASP A 171 -8.45 -30.09 4.86
C ASP A 171 -8.64 -30.89 6.17
N PRO A 172 -8.31 -30.29 7.33
CA PRO A 172 -8.05 -28.86 7.57
C PRO A 172 -6.60 -28.42 7.34
N HIS A 173 -5.74 -29.27 6.78
CA HIS A 173 -4.31 -28.98 6.68
C HIS A 173 -4.03 -28.09 5.48
N ASP A 174 -3.59 -26.86 5.76
CA ASP A 174 -3.22 -25.89 4.74
C ASP A 174 -1.92 -26.32 4.05
N GLY A 175 -1.99 -26.54 2.73
CA GLY A 175 -0.84 -26.78 1.88
C GLY A 175 -0.79 -25.80 0.71
N MET A 176 0.40 -25.55 0.17
CA MET A 176 0.61 -24.59 -0.91
C MET A 176 1.55 -25.09 -2.00
N VAL A 177 1.18 -24.82 -3.25
CA VAL A 177 2.09 -24.84 -4.40
C VAL A 177 2.58 -23.41 -4.64
N ILE A 178 3.88 -23.20 -4.64
CA ILE A 178 4.52 -21.89 -4.83
C ILE A 178 5.36 -21.95 -6.11
N ILE A 179 5.13 -21.02 -7.01
CA ILE A 179 5.75 -20.99 -8.34
C ILE A 179 6.42 -19.64 -8.53
N PHE A 180 7.75 -19.64 -8.69
CA PHE A 180 8.47 -18.48 -9.21
C PHE A 180 8.69 -18.69 -10.70
N HIS A 181 8.19 -17.78 -11.54
CA HIS A 181 8.28 -17.94 -12.99
C HIS A 181 8.58 -16.63 -13.71
N ARG A 182 9.21 -16.72 -14.89
CA ARG A 182 9.41 -15.57 -15.77
C ARG A 182 8.09 -15.12 -16.39
N ALA A 183 7.68 -13.89 -16.09
CA ALA A 183 6.47 -13.28 -16.61
C ALA A 183 6.55 -13.22 -18.15
N GLY A 184 5.48 -13.65 -18.80
CA GLY A 184 5.41 -13.72 -20.26
C GLY A 184 4.84 -15.02 -20.82
N SER A 185 4.46 -16.00 -19.98
CA SER A 185 3.74 -17.17 -20.48
C SER A 185 2.37 -17.35 -19.83
N HIS A 186 1.39 -17.67 -20.68
CA HIS A 186 -0.04 -17.84 -20.43
C HIS A 186 -0.37 -19.11 -19.62
N ILE A 187 0.37 -19.38 -18.55
CA ILE A 187 0.64 -20.77 -18.14
C ILE A 187 -0.54 -21.49 -17.47
N LEU A 188 -1.38 -20.80 -16.71
CA LEU A 188 -2.19 -21.47 -15.68
C LEU A 188 -3.71 -21.40 -15.89
N GLY A 189 -4.17 -21.03 -17.09
CA GLY A 189 -5.59 -21.16 -17.49
C GLY A 189 -6.58 -20.62 -16.46
N ASN A 190 -7.51 -21.49 -16.04
CA ASN A 190 -8.60 -21.20 -15.09
C ASN A 190 -8.22 -21.39 -13.61
N LEU A 191 -6.93 -21.57 -13.28
CA LEU A 191 -6.49 -21.75 -11.90
C LEU A 191 -6.47 -20.41 -11.17
N VAL A 192 -6.93 -20.42 -9.92
CA VAL A 192 -6.99 -19.24 -9.05
C VAL A 192 -5.83 -19.27 -8.06
N SER A 193 -5.13 -18.14 -7.96
CA SER A 193 -4.06 -17.95 -6.98
C SER A 193 -4.62 -17.61 -5.60
N HIS A 194 -4.02 -18.18 -4.56
CA HIS A 194 -4.08 -17.64 -3.21
C HIS A 194 -3.40 -16.26 -3.16
N ARG A 195 -2.24 -16.13 -3.82
CA ARG A 195 -1.48 -14.88 -3.92
C ARG A 195 -0.72 -14.81 -5.23
N SER A 196 -0.65 -13.62 -5.83
CA SER A 196 0.05 -13.35 -7.09
C SER A 196 0.84 -12.05 -6.98
N LEU A 197 2.14 -12.07 -7.29
CA LEU A 197 3.02 -10.91 -7.18
C LEU A 197 4.04 -10.85 -8.33
N PRO A 198 3.96 -9.86 -9.25
CA PRO A 198 4.93 -9.65 -10.30
C PRO A 198 6.18 -8.92 -9.77
N ILE A 199 7.27 -9.11 -10.51
CA ILE A 199 8.57 -8.45 -10.35
C ILE A 199 8.97 -7.92 -11.72
N PRO A 200 8.49 -6.73 -12.08
CA PRO A 200 8.57 -6.25 -13.46
C PRO A 200 9.96 -5.78 -13.87
N ASP A 201 10.81 -5.38 -12.92
CA ASP A 201 12.08 -4.70 -13.23
C ASP A 201 13.30 -5.63 -13.32
N ARG A 202 13.14 -6.95 -13.16
CA ARG A 202 14.27 -7.88 -13.20
C ARG A 202 14.93 -7.89 -14.58
N THR A 203 16.26 -7.87 -14.59
CA THR A 203 17.09 -7.96 -15.78
C THR A 203 17.95 -9.22 -15.79
N VAL A 204 18.51 -9.53 -16.95
CA VAL A 204 19.58 -10.51 -17.13
C VAL A 204 20.63 -9.86 -18.00
N ALA A 205 21.87 -9.80 -17.50
CA ALA A 205 23.03 -9.37 -18.26
C ALA A 205 23.81 -10.60 -18.74
N ILE A 206 24.33 -10.53 -19.97
CA ILE A 206 25.29 -11.50 -20.50
C ILE A 206 26.45 -10.74 -21.13
N LYS A 207 27.63 -11.32 -21.16
CA LYS A 207 28.78 -10.71 -21.84
C LYS A 207 28.52 -10.63 -23.36
N ASP A 208 28.91 -9.52 -23.99
CA ASP A 208 28.79 -9.30 -25.43
C ASP A 208 29.95 -9.98 -26.19
N ASP A 209 30.06 -11.30 -26.06
CA ASP A 209 30.94 -12.13 -26.87
C ASP A 209 30.17 -13.31 -27.46
N ASP A 210 30.70 -13.86 -28.55
CA ASP A 210 29.99 -14.85 -29.35
C ASP A 210 29.74 -16.16 -28.59
N GLU A 211 30.65 -16.56 -27.68
CA GLU A 211 30.51 -17.79 -26.89
C GLU A 211 29.40 -17.66 -25.84
N ALA A 212 29.39 -16.55 -25.10
CA ALA A 212 28.35 -16.26 -24.11
C ALA A 212 26.97 -16.15 -24.77
N ILE A 213 26.88 -15.47 -25.93
CA ILE A 213 25.63 -15.32 -26.68
C ILE A 213 25.15 -16.68 -27.23
N ASP A 214 26.06 -17.53 -27.71
CA ASP A 214 25.71 -18.86 -28.20
C ASP A 214 25.11 -19.75 -27.11
N ASN A 215 25.73 -19.78 -25.94
CA ASN A 215 25.23 -20.55 -24.79
C ASN A 215 23.87 -19.99 -24.33
N PHE A 216 23.77 -18.67 -24.19
CA PHE A 216 22.54 -18.00 -23.80
C PHE A 216 21.38 -18.26 -24.77
N THR A 217 21.60 -18.12 -26.08
CA THR A 217 20.55 -18.31 -27.09
C THR A 217 20.01 -19.74 -27.11
N ARG A 218 20.88 -20.75 -27.02
CA ARG A 218 20.53 -22.18 -26.91
C ARG A 218 19.61 -22.43 -25.71
N PHE A 219 19.93 -21.85 -24.55
CA PHE A 219 19.09 -21.95 -23.35
C PHE A 219 17.75 -21.24 -23.46
N ILE A 220 17.74 -20.04 -24.04
CA ILE A 220 16.50 -19.27 -24.25
C ILE A 220 15.55 -20.04 -25.17
N VAL A 221 16.03 -20.60 -26.29
CA VAL A 221 15.17 -21.39 -27.20
C VAL A 221 14.84 -22.77 -26.65
N GLY A 222 15.71 -23.35 -25.83
CA GLY A 222 15.58 -24.66 -25.19
C GLY A 222 16.04 -25.85 -26.05
N TYR A 223 16.87 -25.61 -27.07
CA TYR A 223 17.41 -26.65 -27.96
C TYR A 223 18.69 -26.18 -28.65
N ARG A 224 19.48 -27.13 -29.15
CA ARG A 224 20.60 -26.86 -30.04
C ARG A 224 20.26 -27.21 -31.49
N LEU A 225 20.81 -26.44 -32.42
CA LEU A 225 20.77 -26.75 -33.84
C LEU A 225 21.76 -27.88 -34.13
N THR A 226 21.40 -28.84 -34.98
CA THR A 226 22.35 -29.85 -35.44
C THR A 226 23.32 -29.27 -36.46
N THR A 227 24.55 -29.78 -36.49
CA THR A 227 25.59 -29.41 -37.46
C THR A 227 25.13 -29.65 -38.90
N GLY A 228 25.42 -28.70 -39.81
CA GLY A 228 25.01 -28.72 -41.22
C GLY A 228 25.27 -27.38 -41.92
N VAL A 229 25.01 -27.29 -43.23
CA VAL A 229 25.38 -26.14 -44.11
C VAL A 229 24.83 -24.79 -43.63
N LEU A 230 23.69 -24.76 -42.94
CA LEU A 230 23.04 -23.54 -42.45
C LEU A 230 23.30 -23.26 -40.96
N TYR A 231 24.11 -24.07 -40.27
CA TYR A 231 24.33 -23.95 -38.83
C TYR A 231 24.99 -22.61 -38.46
N GLU A 232 26.11 -22.29 -39.11
CA GLU A 232 26.86 -21.05 -38.84
C GLU A 232 26.05 -19.80 -39.19
N THR A 233 25.33 -19.82 -40.31
CA THR A 233 24.47 -18.71 -40.75
C THR A 233 23.36 -18.43 -39.73
N ARG A 234 22.70 -19.47 -39.22
CA ARG A 234 21.63 -19.32 -38.23
C ARG A 234 22.16 -18.89 -36.86
N GLN A 235 23.33 -19.39 -36.48
CA GLN A 235 23.97 -18.98 -35.24
C GLN A 235 24.40 -17.50 -35.29
N ALA A 236 24.96 -17.05 -36.41
CA ALA A 236 25.24 -15.63 -36.65
C ALA A 236 23.97 -14.76 -36.60
N GLN A 237 22.85 -15.23 -37.16
CA GLN A 237 21.55 -14.55 -37.06
C GLN A 237 21.05 -14.47 -35.62
N TRP A 238 21.17 -15.54 -34.82
CA TRP A 238 20.83 -15.52 -33.40
C TRP A 238 21.67 -14.49 -32.63
N ARG A 239 22.98 -14.43 -32.89
CA ARG A 239 23.86 -13.42 -32.28
C ARG A 239 23.44 -12.00 -32.65
N ALA A 240 23.14 -11.76 -33.93
CA ALA A 240 22.66 -10.45 -34.40
C ALA A 240 21.34 -10.03 -33.73
N ILE A 241 20.37 -10.95 -33.62
CA ILE A 241 19.10 -10.71 -32.92
C ILE A 241 19.33 -10.38 -31.45
N CYS A 242 20.20 -11.13 -30.76
CA CYS A 242 20.55 -10.86 -29.37
C CYS A 242 21.10 -9.44 -29.21
N ARG A 243 22.10 -9.06 -30.00
CA ARG A 243 22.71 -7.72 -29.96
C ARG A 243 21.72 -6.60 -30.30
N GLN A 244 20.81 -6.84 -31.25
CA GLN A 244 19.79 -5.87 -31.66
C GLN A 244 18.72 -5.63 -30.58
N LEU A 245 18.32 -6.69 -29.87
CA LEU A 245 17.22 -6.63 -28.89
C LEU A 245 17.66 -6.28 -27.46
N ALA A 246 18.95 -6.44 -27.16
CA ALA A 246 19.54 -6.09 -25.88
C ALA A 246 19.55 -4.56 -25.62
N ARG A 247 19.67 -4.18 -24.35
CA ARG A 247 20.15 -2.86 -23.93
C ARG A 247 21.64 -2.96 -23.63
N ARG A 248 22.38 -1.88 -23.88
CA ARG A 248 23.74 -1.65 -23.39
C ARG A 248 23.65 -0.48 -22.42
N ASP A 249 24.26 -0.60 -21.25
CA ASP A 249 24.33 0.46 -20.25
C ASP A 249 25.79 0.83 -19.98
N ASP A 250 26.02 2.09 -19.64
CA ASP A 250 27.37 2.58 -19.29
C ASP A 250 27.88 2.00 -17.97
N ASP A 251 26.97 1.59 -17.07
CA ASP A 251 27.29 0.96 -15.78
C ASP A 251 27.86 -0.46 -15.92
N ARG A 252 27.59 -1.14 -17.04
CA ARG A 252 28.11 -2.49 -17.35
C ARG A 252 28.61 -2.56 -18.78
N PRO A 253 29.76 -1.92 -19.08
CA PRO A 253 30.31 -1.94 -20.43
C PRO A 253 30.60 -3.38 -20.87
N GLY A 254 30.38 -3.67 -22.14
CA GLY A 254 30.60 -5.01 -22.71
C GLY A 254 29.54 -6.06 -22.37
N HIS A 255 28.38 -5.68 -21.82
CA HIS A 255 27.27 -6.59 -21.54
C HIS A 255 26.02 -6.27 -22.36
N LEU A 256 25.27 -7.31 -22.72
CA LEU A 256 23.94 -7.27 -23.31
C LEU A 256 22.90 -7.54 -22.23
N ILE A 257 21.99 -6.61 -22.02
CA ILE A 257 21.01 -6.66 -20.94
C ILE A 257 19.61 -6.90 -21.52
N PHE A 258 18.89 -7.86 -20.95
CA PHE A 258 17.52 -8.22 -21.33
C PHE A 258 16.56 -8.09 -20.14
N SER A 259 15.29 -7.78 -20.43
CA SER A 259 14.24 -7.75 -19.42
C SER A 259 13.80 -9.18 -19.12
N SER A 260 13.78 -9.56 -17.85
CA SER A 260 13.35 -10.88 -17.39
C SER A 260 12.36 -10.71 -16.24
N PRO A 261 11.19 -10.08 -16.48
CA PRO A 261 10.20 -9.89 -15.44
C PRO A 261 9.81 -11.24 -14.86
N GLU A 262 9.51 -11.30 -13.58
CA GLU A 262 9.12 -12.54 -12.91
C GLU A 262 7.78 -12.39 -12.19
N ILE A 263 7.23 -13.50 -11.75
CA ILE A 263 6.01 -13.57 -10.99
C ILE A 263 6.11 -14.70 -9.98
N MET A 264 5.67 -14.44 -8.76
CA MET A 264 5.36 -15.45 -7.78
C MET A 264 3.86 -15.72 -7.80
N ILE A 265 3.49 -16.99 -7.90
CA ILE A 265 2.10 -17.44 -7.78
C ILE A 265 2.05 -18.52 -6.69
N ALA A 266 1.24 -18.30 -5.68
CA ALA A 266 0.92 -19.30 -4.65
C ALA A 266 -0.51 -19.80 -4.87
N MET A 267 -0.70 -21.13 -4.79
CA MET A 267 -1.98 -21.80 -4.98
C MET A 267 -2.23 -22.79 -3.84
N THR A 268 -3.48 -22.89 -3.42
CA THR A 268 -3.95 -23.91 -2.46
C THR A 268 -4.64 -25.05 -3.21
N ARG A 269 -5.08 -26.08 -2.47
CA ARG A 269 -5.89 -27.17 -3.03
C ARG A 269 -7.18 -26.71 -3.73
N HIS A 270 -7.67 -25.52 -3.37
CA HIS A 270 -8.90 -24.92 -3.88
C HIS A 270 -8.72 -24.14 -5.20
N ALA A 271 -7.52 -24.07 -5.75
CA ALA A 271 -7.22 -23.29 -6.96
C ALA A 271 -8.05 -23.70 -8.20
N LYS A 272 -8.69 -24.88 -8.18
CA LYS A 272 -9.53 -25.40 -9.28
C LYS A 272 -11.02 -25.03 -9.15
N ASN A 273 -11.43 -24.37 -8.06
CA ASN A 273 -12.84 -24.18 -7.70
C ASN A 273 -13.50 -22.94 -8.33
N LEU A 274 -12.88 -22.35 -9.35
CA LEU A 274 -13.47 -21.24 -10.11
C LEU A 274 -14.83 -21.57 -10.76
N PRO A 275 -15.08 -22.79 -11.30
CA PRO A 275 -16.38 -23.15 -11.86
C PRO A 275 -17.54 -22.99 -10.88
N ASP A 276 -17.31 -23.24 -9.59
CA ASP A 276 -18.33 -23.10 -8.53
C ASP A 276 -18.80 -21.65 -8.42
N LEU A 277 -17.88 -20.69 -8.51
CA LEU A 277 -18.23 -19.27 -8.51
C LEU A 277 -18.90 -18.85 -9.82
N ALA A 278 -18.40 -19.33 -10.96
CA ALA A 278 -18.95 -19.00 -12.28
C ALA A 278 -20.39 -19.53 -12.48
N ALA A 279 -20.79 -20.55 -11.71
CA ALA A 279 -22.17 -21.03 -11.67
C ALA A 279 -23.11 -20.10 -10.89
N LEU A 280 -22.58 -19.33 -9.94
CA LEU A 280 -23.36 -18.41 -9.08
C LEU A 280 -23.37 -16.98 -9.59
N VAL A 281 -22.30 -16.56 -10.28
CA VAL A 281 -22.08 -15.17 -10.69
C VAL A 281 -21.66 -15.14 -12.16
N PRO A 282 -22.29 -14.31 -13.00
CA PRO A 282 -21.97 -14.27 -14.42
C PRO A 282 -20.56 -13.72 -14.66
N LEU A 283 -19.88 -14.27 -15.67
CA LEU A 283 -18.60 -13.76 -16.14
C LEU A 283 -18.79 -12.49 -16.98
N ALA A 284 -17.91 -11.51 -16.79
CA ALA A 284 -17.90 -10.30 -17.59
C ALA A 284 -17.59 -10.63 -19.06
N ARG A 285 -18.33 -10.02 -19.98
CA ARG A 285 -18.11 -10.16 -21.43
C ARG A 285 -17.09 -9.14 -21.92
N ARG A 286 -16.31 -9.50 -22.93
CA ARG A 286 -15.39 -8.57 -23.59
C ARG A 286 -16.14 -7.63 -24.54
N PRO A 287 -15.64 -6.39 -24.75
CA PRO A 287 -14.47 -5.78 -24.11
C PRO A 287 -14.73 -5.42 -22.64
N TYR A 288 -13.73 -5.61 -21.78
CA TYR A 288 -13.84 -5.22 -20.37
C TYR A 288 -13.79 -3.69 -20.23
N GLY A 289 -14.52 -3.13 -19.26
CA GLY A 289 -14.51 -1.70 -18.93
C GLY A 289 -13.20 -1.19 -18.30
N VAL A 290 -12.06 -1.77 -18.66
CA VAL A 290 -10.74 -1.45 -18.11
C VAL A 290 -10.05 -0.42 -19.01
N LYS A 291 -9.83 0.77 -18.48
CA LYS A 291 -9.15 1.89 -19.16
C LYS A 291 -7.64 1.76 -19.10
N ASN A 292 -7.10 1.18 -18.03
CA ASN A 292 -5.67 0.98 -17.86
C ASN A 292 -5.17 -0.17 -18.75
N ARG A 293 -4.46 0.15 -19.83
CA ARG A 293 -3.93 -0.85 -20.76
C ARG A 293 -2.87 -1.76 -20.14
N GLN A 294 -2.13 -1.29 -19.13
CA GLN A 294 -1.19 -2.13 -18.40
C GLN A 294 -1.92 -3.19 -17.56
N ALA A 295 -3.06 -2.86 -16.95
CA ALA A 295 -3.90 -3.86 -16.28
C ALA A 295 -4.38 -4.95 -17.24
N LEU A 296 -4.69 -4.62 -18.49
CA LEU A 296 -5.09 -5.62 -19.51
C LEU A 296 -3.96 -6.59 -19.90
N CYS A 297 -2.70 -6.23 -19.65
CA CYS A 297 -1.57 -7.15 -19.78
C CYS A 297 -1.57 -8.21 -18.66
N ASN A 298 -2.20 -7.92 -17.51
CA ASN A 298 -2.41 -8.90 -16.45
C ASN A 298 -3.59 -9.80 -16.85
N ARG A 299 -3.38 -11.12 -16.85
CA ARG A 299 -4.44 -12.08 -17.18
C ARG A 299 -5.11 -12.63 -15.92
N PRO A 300 -6.27 -12.10 -15.51
CA PRO A 300 -7.02 -12.63 -14.37
C PRO A 300 -7.46 -14.07 -14.62
N ALA A 301 -7.72 -14.81 -13.54
CA ALA A 301 -8.38 -16.12 -13.63
C ALA A 301 -9.80 -15.97 -14.17
N ALA A 302 -10.52 -14.95 -13.68
CA ALA A 302 -11.82 -14.54 -14.19
C ALA A 302 -12.11 -13.09 -13.83
N ILE A 303 -13.01 -12.47 -14.59
CA ILE A 303 -13.71 -11.26 -14.17
C ILE A 303 -15.17 -11.67 -14.00
N VAL A 304 -15.67 -11.62 -12.77
CA VAL A 304 -17.08 -11.89 -12.44
C VAL A 304 -17.80 -10.56 -12.29
N ARG A 305 -19.06 -10.49 -12.73
CA ARG A 305 -19.87 -9.26 -12.70
C ARG A 305 -21.18 -9.52 -11.94
N PRO A 306 -21.17 -9.44 -10.59
CA PRO A 306 -22.38 -9.52 -9.79
C PRO A 306 -23.44 -8.53 -10.28
N LEU A 307 -24.68 -8.98 -10.39
CA LEU A 307 -25.84 -8.18 -10.78
C LEU A 307 -26.68 -7.72 -9.58
N ASP A 308 -26.43 -8.31 -8.40
CA ASP A 308 -27.09 -7.98 -7.16
C ASP A 308 -26.16 -8.24 -5.95
N ILE A 309 -26.55 -7.75 -4.77
CA ILE A 309 -25.74 -7.85 -3.54
C ILE A 309 -25.51 -9.31 -3.13
N SER A 310 -26.45 -10.22 -3.38
CA SER A 310 -26.32 -11.63 -2.99
C SER A 310 -25.22 -12.34 -3.79
N GLN A 311 -25.01 -11.94 -5.04
CA GLN A 311 -23.89 -12.39 -5.86
C GLN A 311 -22.56 -11.83 -5.37
N VAL A 312 -22.52 -10.59 -4.86
CA VAL A 312 -21.32 -10.04 -4.19
C VAL A 312 -20.99 -10.84 -2.92
N GLN A 313 -22.00 -11.16 -2.10
CA GLN A 313 -21.81 -12.04 -0.93
C GLN A 313 -21.29 -13.42 -1.34
N SER A 314 -21.76 -13.95 -2.47
CA SER A 314 -21.29 -15.23 -3.02
C SER A 314 -19.82 -15.17 -3.42
N CYS A 315 -19.35 -14.08 -4.04
CA CYS A 315 -17.93 -13.86 -4.30
C CYS A 315 -17.08 -13.88 -3.02
N VAL A 316 -17.52 -13.16 -1.96
CA VAL A 316 -16.80 -13.09 -0.69
C VAL A 316 -16.75 -14.46 0.00
N ARG A 317 -17.90 -15.13 0.13
CA ARG A 317 -17.98 -16.44 0.78
C ARG A 317 -17.16 -17.48 0.03
N TRP A 318 -17.20 -17.44 -1.30
CA TRP A 318 -16.35 -18.28 -2.12
C TRP A 318 -14.86 -18.00 -1.88
N ALA A 319 -14.45 -16.73 -1.82
CA ALA A 319 -13.07 -16.37 -1.56
C ALA A 319 -12.58 -16.84 -0.18
N LEU A 320 -13.42 -16.69 0.85
CA LEU A 320 -13.14 -17.19 2.20
C LEU A 320 -13.04 -18.72 2.25
N ALA A 321 -14.00 -19.42 1.65
CA ALA A 321 -14.04 -20.88 1.64
C ALA A 321 -12.85 -21.49 0.88
N ASN A 322 -12.40 -20.83 -0.20
CA ASN A 322 -11.31 -21.31 -1.04
C ASN A 322 -9.94 -20.71 -0.67
N LYS A 323 -9.89 -19.86 0.37
CA LYS A 323 -8.66 -19.17 0.82
C LYS A 323 -8.00 -18.42 -0.34
N THR A 324 -8.75 -17.62 -1.09
CA THR A 324 -8.24 -16.83 -2.24
C THR A 324 -8.45 -15.34 -2.02
N SER A 325 -7.60 -14.50 -2.60
CA SER A 325 -7.82 -13.05 -2.64
C SER A 325 -8.59 -12.61 -3.90
N LEU A 326 -9.31 -11.50 -3.78
CA LEU A 326 -10.09 -10.85 -4.84
C LEU A 326 -9.49 -9.49 -5.20
N ALA A 327 -9.57 -9.13 -6.47
CA ALA A 327 -9.38 -7.75 -6.93
C ALA A 327 -10.76 -7.11 -7.19
N ILE A 328 -10.87 -5.79 -7.06
CA ILE A 328 -12.12 -5.07 -7.30
C ILE A 328 -11.98 -4.20 -8.54
N LEU A 329 -12.94 -4.29 -9.44
CA LEU A 329 -13.02 -3.51 -10.66
C LEU A 329 -14.21 -2.55 -10.59
N GLY A 330 -13.91 -1.26 -10.39
CA GLY A 330 -14.86 -0.15 -10.57
C GLY A 330 -14.67 0.52 -11.93
N GLY A 331 -14.27 1.80 -11.94
CA GLY A 331 -14.04 2.56 -13.18
C GLY A 331 -12.86 2.10 -14.05
N GLY A 332 -12.13 1.04 -13.67
CA GLY A 332 -11.09 0.44 -14.51
C GLY A 332 -9.82 1.27 -14.77
N HIS A 333 -9.57 2.31 -13.95
CA HIS A 333 -8.42 3.22 -14.08
C HIS A 333 -7.13 2.74 -13.41
N SER A 334 -7.24 1.93 -12.36
CA SER A 334 -6.09 1.40 -11.64
C SER A 334 -5.39 0.28 -12.43
N ASP A 335 -4.06 0.25 -12.42
CA ASP A 335 -3.25 -0.87 -12.91
C ASP A 335 -3.43 -2.14 -12.04
N HIS A 336 -4.03 -1.99 -10.86
CA HIS A 336 -4.21 -3.06 -9.87
C HIS A 336 -5.60 -3.71 -9.87
N CYS A 337 -6.50 -3.32 -10.79
CA CYS A 337 -7.83 -3.92 -10.87
C CYS A 337 -7.84 -5.33 -11.49
N LEU A 338 -6.78 -5.69 -12.23
CA LEU A 338 -6.58 -7.01 -12.83
C LEU A 338 -5.19 -7.54 -12.45
N TRP A 339 -5.13 -8.80 -12.04
CA TRP A 339 -3.89 -9.46 -11.61
C TRP A 339 -3.80 -10.88 -12.14
N PRO A 340 -2.59 -11.41 -12.43
CA PRO A 340 -2.44 -12.76 -12.97
C PRO A 340 -3.03 -13.81 -12.04
N ASN A 341 -3.91 -14.68 -12.57
CA ASN A 341 -4.58 -15.76 -11.82
C ASN A 341 -5.47 -15.33 -10.65
N VAL A 342 -5.90 -14.06 -10.62
CA VAL A 342 -6.80 -13.53 -9.59
C VAL A 342 -8.22 -13.40 -10.14
N VAL A 343 -9.23 -13.57 -9.28
CA VAL A 343 -10.61 -13.25 -9.62
C VAL A 343 -10.87 -11.76 -9.36
N SER A 344 -11.25 -11.02 -10.40
CA SER A 344 -11.68 -9.63 -10.27
C SER A 344 -13.20 -9.54 -10.20
N VAL A 345 -13.72 -8.79 -9.23
CA VAL A 345 -15.15 -8.51 -9.06
C VAL A 345 -15.47 -7.16 -9.68
N ASP A 346 -16.16 -7.19 -10.82
CA ASP A 346 -16.68 -6.03 -11.54
C ASP A 346 -17.99 -5.57 -10.90
N ILE A 347 -17.95 -4.42 -10.22
CA ILE A 347 -19.13 -3.83 -9.57
C ILE A 347 -19.93 -2.91 -10.51
N GLY A 348 -19.61 -2.89 -11.80
CA GLY A 348 -20.22 -1.99 -12.76
C GLY A 348 -21.70 -2.24 -13.06
N ALA A 349 -22.35 -3.26 -12.49
CA ALA A 349 -23.80 -3.45 -12.57
C ALA A 349 -24.57 -2.58 -11.55
N PHE A 350 -23.88 -2.07 -10.53
CA PHE A 350 -24.42 -1.13 -9.56
C PHE A 350 -24.15 0.29 -10.09
N ASP A 351 -25.00 0.76 -11.00
CA ASP A 351 -24.80 1.97 -11.82
C ASP A 351 -25.87 3.06 -11.63
N LYS A 352 -26.62 3.03 -10.52
CA LYS A 352 -27.68 4.02 -10.22
C LYS A 352 -27.21 5.19 -9.37
N VAL A 353 -27.76 6.36 -9.68
CA VAL A 353 -27.61 7.60 -8.90
C VAL A 353 -28.99 8.10 -8.49
N HIS A 354 -29.12 8.54 -7.24
CA HIS A 354 -30.36 9.08 -6.69
C HIS A 354 -30.08 10.34 -5.88
N VAL A 355 -30.85 11.39 -6.12
CA VAL A 355 -30.86 12.60 -5.28
C VAL A 355 -31.99 12.46 -4.25
N VAL A 356 -31.68 12.65 -2.98
CA VAL A 356 -32.61 12.41 -1.86
C VAL A 356 -32.58 13.55 -0.87
N ASN A 357 -33.70 13.79 -0.19
CA ASN A 357 -33.77 14.78 0.88
C ASN A 357 -32.97 14.29 2.11
N PRO A 358 -32.19 15.15 2.76
CA PRO A 358 -31.50 14.82 4.00
C PRO A 358 -32.50 14.77 5.17
N PRO A 359 -32.11 14.21 6.32
CA PRO A 359 -32.89 14.32 7.56
C PRO A 359 -33.04 15.79 7.99
N GLN A 360 -34.09 16.08 8.75
CA GLN A 360 -34.59 17.44 9.05
C GLN A 360 -33.59 18.40 9.76
N ASP A 361 -32.43 17.92 10.21
CA ASP A 361 -31.46 18.65 11.02
C ASP A 361 -30.08 18.86 10.34
N VAL A 362 -29.99 18.68 9.01
CA VAL A 362 -28.71 18.79 8.27
C VAL A 362 -28.69 20.03 7.38
N ASP A 363 -27.59 20.78 7.45
CA ASP A 363 -27.29 21.98 6.66
C ASP A 363 -26.89 21.64 5.21
N THR A 364 -27.75 20.89 4.52
CA THR A 364 -27.71 20.66 3.07
C THR A 364 -29.11 20.56 2.51
N GLU A 365 -29.31 20.99 1.27
CA GLU A 365 -30.60 20.87 0.59
C GLU A 365 -30.87 19.43 0.12
N CYS A 366 -29.84 18.68 -0.28
CA CYS A 366 -29.95 17.31 -0.81
C CYS A 366 -28.74 16.44 -0.42
N TRP A 367 -28.91 15.12 -0.48
CA TRP A 367 -27.85 14.12 -0.51
C TRP A 367 -27.90 13.32 -1.81
N VAL A 368 -26.78 12.72 -2.18
CA VAL A 368 -26.65 11.92 -3.41
C VAL A 368 -26.23 10.50 -3.05
N VAL A 369 -27.07 9.53 -3.38
CA VAL A 369 -26.73 8.11 -3.28
C VAL A 369 -26.26 7.66 -4.65
N ALA A 370 -24.98 7.30 -4.77
CA ALA A 370 -24.41 6.77 -6.01
C ALA A 370 -23.91 5.35 -5.78
N GLU A 371 -24.32 4.44 -6.64
CA GLU A 371 -23.81 3.08 -6.66
C GLU A 371 -22.35 3.04 -7.15
N ALA A 372 -21.58 2.08 -6.65
CA ALA A 372 -20.12 2.05 -6.80
C ALA A 372 -19.64 1.85 -8.24
N GLY A 373 -20.51 1.37 -9.13
CA GLY A 373 -20.27 1.18 -10.56
C GLY A 373 -20.47 2.45 -11.37
N CYS A 374 -21.06 3.50 -10.78
CA CYS A 374 -21.16 4.81 -11.41
C CYS A 374 -19.77 5.41 -11.65
N LYS A 375 -19.69 6.29 -12.63
CA LYS A 375 -18.55 7.16 -12.88
C LYS A 375 -18.90 8.60 -12.51
N THR A 376 -17.90 9.47 -12.50
CA THR A 376 -18.07 10.90 -12.28
C THR A 376 -19.13 11.50 -13.21
N GLU A 377 -19.11 11.14 -14.51
CA GLU A 377 -20.08 11.65 -15.48
C GLU A 377 -21.53 11.28 -15.14
N ASP A 378 -21.76 10.06 -14.65
CA ASP A 378 -23.10 9.56 -14.32
C ASP A 378 -23.68 10.36 -13.15
N ILE A 379 -22.87 10.62 -12.12
CA ILE A 379 -23.29 11.42 -10.96
C ILE A 379 -23.59 12.87 -11.36
N ILE A 380 -22.72 13.47 -12.18
CA ILE A 380 -22.86 14.87 -12.57
C ILE A 380 -24.08 15.08 -13.47
N ARG A 381 -24.35 14.16 -14.40
CA ARG A 381 -25.55 14.22 -15.27
C ARG A 381 -26.86 14.16 -14.49
N GLU A 382 -26.89 13.41 -13.40
CA GLU A 382 -28.10 13.28 -12.56
C GLU A 382 -28.25 14.41 -11.52
N THR A 383 -27.14 14.99 -11.06
CA THR A 383 -27.15 16.01 -9.99
C THR A 383 -27.29 17.44 -10.51
N MET A 384 -26.62 17.77 -11.63
CA MET A 384 -26.63 19.12 -12.21
C MET A 384 -28.05 19.65 -12.55
N PRO A 385 -28.97 18.87 -13.15
CA PRO A 385 -30.30 19.36 -13.50
C PRO A 385 -31.16 19.77 -12.30
N VAL A 386 -30.87 19.24 -11.10
CA VAL A 386 -31.56 19.59 -9.85
C VAL A 386 -30.78 20.59 -9.00
N GLY A 387 -29.75 21.22 -9.57
CA GLY A 387 -29.02 22.34 -8.96
C GLY A 387 -27.98 21.95 -7.91
N VAL A 388 -27.59 20.68 -7.82
CA VAL A 388 -26.59 20.20 -6.85
C VAL A 388 -25.43 19.46 -7.52
N THR A 389 -24.35 19.24 -6.78
CA THR A 389 -23.16 18.52 -7.24
C THR A 389 -22.42 17.83 -6.08
N VAL A 390 -21.44 16.99 -6.41
CA VAL A 390 -20.50 16.34 -5.48
C VAL A 390 -19.08 16.66 -5.95
N PRO A 391 -18.11 16.96 -5.06
CA PRO A 391 -16.75 17.31 -5.45
C PRO A 391 -15.97 16.07 -5.90
N LEU A 392 -16.23 15.61 -7.13
CA LEU A 392 -15.70 14.39 -7.73
C LEU A 392 -14.34 14.60 -8.41
N GLY A 393 -13.83 13.56 -9.08
CA GLY A 393 -12.58 13.61 -9.86
C GLY A 393 -12.64 14.53 -11.07
N SER A 394 -11.48 14.80 -11.68
CA SER A 394 -11.36 15.63 -12.88
C SER A 394 -11.57 14.89 -14.21
N ARG A 395 -11.80 13.55 -14.20
CA ARG A 395 -12.13 12.81 -15.42
C ARG A 395 -13.56 12.24 -15.39
N PRO A 396 -14.28 12.29 -16.52
CA PRO A 396 -15.63 11.72 -16.66
C PRO A 396 -15.70 10.25 -16.23
N SER A 397 -14.67 9.48 -16.61
CA SER A 397 -14.64 8.02 -16.45
C SER A 397 -14.12 7.53 -15.11
N ASP A 398 -13.68 8.42 -14.21
CA ASP A 398 -13.25 8.02 -12.87
C ASP A 398 -14.43 7.41 -12.09
N GLY A 399 -14.21 6.28 -11.43
CA GLY A 399 -15.25 5.58 -10.65
C GLY A 399 -14.95 5.52 -9.15
N ALA A 400 -15.71 4.71 -8.41
CA ALA A 400 -15.68 4.67 -6.94
C ALA A 400 -14.32 4.45 -6.27
N GLY A 401 -13.38 3.79 -6.94
CA GLY A 401 -12.00 3.66 -6.43
C GLY A 401 -11.37 5.02 -6.12
N LEU A 402 -11.67 6.04 -6.93
CA LEU A 402 -11.21 7.41 -6.69
C LEU A 402 -11.88 8.03 -5.46
N TRP A 403 -13.21 7.96 -5.38
CA TRP A 403 -14.00 8.62 -4.32
C TRP A 403 -13.66 8.08 -2.92
N LEU A 404 -13.39 6.78 -2.83
CA LEU A 404 -13.03 6.10 -1.59
C LEU A 404 -11.58 6.35 -1.15
N GLN A 405 -10.74 6.94 -2.01
CA GLN A 405 -9.32 7.16 -1.75
C GLN A 405 -8.95 8.64 -1.60
N GLY A 406 -9.93 9.52 -1.51
CA GLY A 406 -9.74 10.97 -1.51
C GLY A 406 -10.67 11.58 -2.54
N GLY A 407 -10.26 11.51 -3.81
CA GLY A 407 -10.97 12.15 -4.90
C GLY A 407 -10.58 13.62 -5.02
N ILE A 408 -9.59 13.84 -5.89
CA ILE A 408 -9.02 15.14 -6.20
C ILE A 408 -9.53 15.55 -7.59
N GLY A 409 -10.21 16.68 -7.66
CA GLY A 409 -10.75 17.24 -8.89
C GLY A 409 -10.93 18.76 -8.79
N HIS A 410 -11.63 19.35 -9.75
CA HIS A 410 -11.72 20.80 -9.92
C HIS A 410 -12.31 21.55 -8.72
N LEU A 411 -13.20 20.89 -7.97
CA LEU A 411 -13.85 21.46 -6.77
C LEU A 411 -13.09 21.17 -5.47
N ALA A 412 -11.98 20.42 -5.49
CA ALA A 412 -11.31 19.98 -4.28
C ALA A 412 -10.89 21.14 -3.36
N ARG A 413 -10.41 22.24 -3.97
CA ARG A 413 -9.99 23.45 -3.24
C ARG A 413 -11.15 24.19 -2.58
N HIS A 414 -12.35 24.16 -3.17
CA HIS A 414 -13.54 24.87 -2.68
C HIS A 414 -14.39 24.01 -1.73
N CYS A 415 -14.62 22.74 -2.04
CA CYS A 415 -15.52 21.85 -1.30
C CYS A 415 -14.80 20.81 -0.42
N GLY A 416 -13.48 20.65 -0.54
CA GLY A 416 -12.75 19.53 0.03
C GLY A 416 -12.73 18.32 -0.92
N LEU A 417 -12.13 17.21 -0.48
CA LEU A 417 -12.02 16.00 -1.29
C LEU A 417 -13.37 15.29 -1.41
N THR A 418 -13.56 14.45 -2.44
CA THR A 418 -14.78 13.63 -2.57
C THR A 418 -15.09 12.83 -1.31
N CYS A 419 -14.05 12.28 -0.69
CA CYS A 419 -14.16 11.44 0.49
C CYS A 419 -14.65 12.23 1.71
N ASP A 420 -14.46 13.55 1.75
CA ASP A 420 -14.92 14.41 2.85
C ASP A 420 -16.45 14.51 2.87
N ALA A 421 -17.06 14.42 1.68
CA ALA A 421 -18.50 14.44 1.48
C ALA A 421 -19.19 13.09 1.79
N ILE A 422 -18.46 12.00 2.02
CA ILE A 422 -19.06 10.70 2.35
C ILE A 422 -19.68 10.76 3.76
N VAL A 423 -20.99 10.48 3.82
CA VAL A 423 -21.76 10.40 5.09
C VAL A 423 -22.23 8.98 5.40
N GLY A 424 -22.23 8.08 4.42
CA GLY A 424 -22.51 6.67 4.63
C GLY A 424 -22.36 5.82 3.38
N ALA A 425 -22.53 4.51 3.52
CA ALA A 425 -22.40 3.55 2.43
C ALA A 425 -23.14 2.24 2.72
N VAL A 426 -23.46 1.52 1.64
CA VAL A 426 -23.79 0.09 1.69
C VAL A 426 -22.58 -0.70 1.20
N MET A 427 -22.17 -1.71 1.95
CA MET A 427 -21.03 -2.56 1.58
C MET A 427 -21.22 -4.01 2.01
N VAL A 428 -20.45 -4.91 1.43
CA VAL A 428 -20.31 -6.30 1.88
C VAL A 428 -18.96 -6.46 2.59
N ASP A 429 -18.97 -6.90 3.85
CA ASP A 429 -17.72 -7.18 4.56
C ASP A 429 -17.00 -8.41 3.97
N VAL A 430 -15.73 -8.57 4.32
CA VAL A 430 -14.92 -9.73 3.93
C VAL A 430 -14.56 -10.63 5.12
N ILE A 431 -15.33 -10.55 6.20
CA ILE A 431 -15.21 -11.43 7.37
C ILE A 431 -16.08 -12.67 7.15
N ASN A 432 -17.34 -12.47 6.78
CA ASN A 432 -18.33 -13.51 6.55
C ASN A 432 -19.28 -13.20 5.37
N GLY A 433 -19.12 -12.04 4.73
CA GLY A 433 -19.97 -11.60 3.63
C GLY A 433 -21.31 -11.03 4.10
N GLN A 434 -21.36 -10.35 5.25
CA GLN A 434 -22.56 -9.64 5.70
C GLN A 434 -22.72 -8.33 4.93
N VAL A 435 -23.98 -7.93 4.71
CA VAL A 435 -24.32 -6.61 4.16
C VAL A 435 -24.35 -5.62 5.31
N LEU A 436 -23.56 -4.56 5.19
CA LEU A 436 -23.45 -3.50 6.18
C LEU A 436 -24.05 -2.20 5.64
N CYS A 437 -24.84 -1.53 6.47
CA CYS A 437 -25.09 -0.10 6.36
C CYS A 437 -24.09 0.63 7.27
N VAL A 438 -23.23 1.44 6.66
CA VAL A 438 -22.20 2.20 7.36
C VAL A 438 -22.57 3.68 7.38
N GLY A 439 -22.47 4.33 8.53
CA GLY A 439 -22.84 5.73 8.68
C GLY A 439 -24.33 5.99 8.36
N TYR A 440 -24.62 7.08 7.66
CA TYR A 440 -25.98 7.38 7.23
C TYR A 440 -26.29 6.80 5.85
N VAL A 441 -27.23 5.85 5.83
CA VAL A 441 -27.88 5.36 4.60
C VAL A 441 -29.37 5.72 4.64
N PRO A 442 -29.94 6.42 3.63
CA PRO A 442 -31.36 6.74 3.58
C PRO A 442 -32.24 5.49 3.63
N LYS A 443 -33.37 5.55 4.33
CA LYS A 443 -34.22 4.37 4.61
C LYS A 443 -34.61 3.60 3.34
N GLN A 444 -34.96 4.30 2.26
CA GLN A 444 -35.34 3.68 0.99
C GLN A 444 -34.18 2.99 0.25
N HIS A 445 -32.93 3.28 0.61
CA HIS A 445 -31.73 2.70 0.01
C HIS A 445 -31.05 1.66 0.92
N ARG A 446 -31.67 1.27 2.04
CA ARG A 446 -31.15 0.22 2.92
C ARG A 446 -31.55 -1.16 2.38
N PRO A 447 -30.59 -2.06 2.08
CA PRO A 447 -30.92 -3.42 1.67
C PRO A 447 -31.63 -4.19 2.80
N PRO A 448 -32.50 -5.15 2.45
CA PRO A 448 -33.07 -6.07 3.45
C PRO A 448 -31.95 -6.87 4.12
N ASN A 449 -32.04 -7.04 5.44
CA ASN A 449 -31.05 -7.73 6.29
C ASN A 449 -29.68 -7.04 6.40
N ALA A 450 -29.53 -5.80 5.91
CA ALA A 450 -28.32 -5.02 6.19
C ALA A 450 -28.27 -4.66 7.67
N VAL A 451 -27.10 -4.85 8.28
CA VAL A 451 -26.88 -4.54 9.70
C VAL A 451 -25.96 -3.33 9.87
N ARG A 452 -25.99 -2.73 11.05
CA ARG A 452 -25.00 -1.73 11.45
C ARG A 452 -23.98 -2.38 12.38
N HIS A 453 -22.70 -2.25 12.05
CA HIS A 453 -21.61 -2.84 12.84
C HIS A 453 -21.39 -2.03 14.13
N GLU A 454 -20.95 -2.67 15.22
CA GLU A 454 -20.65 -1.99 16.50
C GLU A 454 -19.57 -0.90 16.37
N ARG A 455 -18.64 -1.08 15.44
CA ARG A 455 -17.55 -0.17 15.09
C ARG A 455 -17.85 0.64 13.81
N ASP A 456 -19.10 1.05 13.65
CA ASP A 456 -19.61 1.79 12.49
C ASP A 456 -18.80 3.06 12.17
N GLU A 457 -18.46 3.85 13.21
CA GLU A 457 -17.69 5.08 13.04
C GLU A 457 -16.29 4.83 12.47
N GLU A 458 -15.66 3.72 12.85
CA GLU A 458 -14.36 3.32 12.29
C GLU A 458 -14.49 2.93 10.82
N LEU A 459 -15.55 2.21 10.44
CA LEU A 459 -15.82 1.85 9.04
C LEU A 459 -16.15 3.07 8.19
N LEU A 460 -16.95 4.01 8.72
CA LEU A 460 -17.22 5.27 8.02
C LEU A 460 -15.91 6.02 7.79
N TRP A 461 -15.06 6.12 8.82
CA TRP A 461 -13.75 6.76 8.72
C TRP A 461 -12.83 6.09 7.69
N THR A 462 -12.83 4.75 7.56
CA THR A 462 -12.01 4.06 6.54
C THR A 462 -12.48 4.32 5.11
N LEU A 463 -13.80 4.42 4.88
CA LEU A 463 -14.35 4.77 3.58
C LEU A 463 -13.92 6.17 3.11
N LYS A 464 -13.56 7.06 4.05
CA LYS A 464 -13.08 8.42 3.77
C LYS A 464 -11.57 8.46 3.42
N GLY A 465 -11.06 7.53 2.61
CA GLY A 465 -9.69 7.64 2.08
C GLY A 465 -8.88 6.35 1.99
N ALA A 466 -9.36 5.22 2.56
CA ALA A 466 -8.61 3.97 2.52
C ALA A 466 -8.93 3.08 1.31
N GLY A 467 -9.80 3.52 0.43
CA GLY A 467 -10.19 2.81 -0.78
C GLY A 467 -10.96 1.53 -0.49
N THR A 468 -10.74 0.52 -1.31
CA THR A 468 -11.41 -0.78 -1.27
C THR A 468 -10.80 -1.73 -0.23
N ASN A 469 -10.09 -1.23 0.79
CA ASN A 469 -9.36 -2.07 1.74
C ASN A 469 -10.25 -2.83 2.74
N PHE A 470 -11.49 -2.40 2.98
CA PHE A 470 -12.28 -2.79 4.15
C PHE A 470 -13.59 -3.50 3.82
N GLY A 471 -13.88 -3.71 2.53
CA GLY A 471 -15.03 -4.45 2.03
C GLY A 471 -15.38 -4.05 0.61
N ILE A 472 -16.37 -4.72 0.03
CA ILE A 472 -16.84 -4.44 -1.33
C ILE A 472 -18.00 -3.44 -1.23
N VAL A 473 -17.72 -2.19 -1.57
CA VAL A 473 -18.70 -1.10 -1.54
C VAL A 473 -19.71 -1.27 -2.67
N ILE A 474 -21.00 -1.18 -2.34
CA ILE A 474 -22.14 -1.28 -3.26
C ILE A 474 -22.63 0.12 -3.63
N SER A 475 -22.79 0.99 -2.65
CA SER A 475 -23.20 2.39 -2.87
C SER A 475 -22.66 3.30 -1.78
N VAL A 476 -22.55 4.59 -2.12
CA VAL A 476 -22.06 5.65 -1.25
C VAL A 476 -23.10 6.75 -1.18
N THR A 477 -23.36 7.27 0.02
CA THR A 477 -24.18 8.45 0.25
C THR A 477 -23.27 9.65 0.48
N PHE A 478 -23.41 10.67 -0.36
CA PHE A 478 -22.65 11.91 -0.32
C PHE A 478 -23.51 13.08 0.17
N LYS A 479 -22.90 13.95 0.97
CA LYS A 479 -23.31 15.34 1.12
C LYS A 479 -23.18 16.05 -0.24
N SER A 480 -24.21 16.74 -0.71
CA SER A 480 -24.13 17.53 -1.93
C SER A 480 -23.80 19.00 -1.65
N PHE A 481 -23.42 19.72 -2.69
CA PHE A 481 -23.12 21.14 -2.72
C PHE A 481 -23.93 21.80 -3.83
N THR A 482 -24.11 23.12 -3.80
CA THR A 482 -24.75 23.86 -4.89
C THR A 482 -23.95 23.70 -6.19
N ALA A 483 -24.63 23.41 -7.29
CA ALA A 483 -24.00 23.32 -8.60
C ALA A 483 -23.45 24.69 -9.03
N GLN A 484 -22.22 24.71 -9.54
CA GLN A 484 -21.51 25.93 -9.95
C GLN A 484 -21.34 25.98 -11.47
N MET A 485 -21.28 27.21 -11.99
CA MET A 485 -20.72 27.49 -13.32
C MET A 485 -19.24 27.82 -13.17
N PHE A 486 -18.45 27.44 -14.17
CA PHE A 486 -17.00 27.63 -14.18
C PHE A 486 -16.61 28.56 -15.30
N SER A 487 -15.80 29.57 -14.99
CA SER A 487 -15.00 30.26 -16.01
C SER A 487 -13.67 29.54 -16.15
N VAL A 488 -13.38 29.07 -17.37
CA VAL A 488 -12.13 28.36 -17.70
C VAL A 488 -11.26 29.20 -18.63
N CYS A 489 -10.01 29.43 -18.23
CA CYS A 489 -9.00 30.10 -19.06
C CYS A 489 -7.77 29.20 -19.21
N ASN A 490 -7.24 29.12 -20.43
CA ASN A 490 -5.98 28.45 -20.70
C ASN A 490 -4.89 29.46 -21.04
N TYR A 491 -3.75 29.32 -20.39
CA TYR A 491 -2.56 30.13 -20.60
C TYR A 491 -1.43 29.21 -21.04
N GLY A 492 -0.77 29.57 -22.14
CA GLY A 492 0.52 28.99 -22.51
C GLY A 492 1.58 30.04 -22.29
N TYR A 493 2.62 29.73 -21.53
CA TYR A 493 3.78 30.61 -21.42
C TYR A 493 4.75 30.26 -22.56
N PRO A 494 4.93 31.13 -23.57
CA PRO A 494 5.76 30.83 -24.73
C PRO A 494 7.27 30.83 -24.39
N ASN A 495 8.00 30.06 -25.21
CA ASN A 495 9.44 29.86 -25.26
C ASN A 495 10.30 31.05 -24.77
N GLY A 496 11.25 30.76 -23.87
CA GLY A 496 12.41 31.65 -23.61
C GLY A 496 12.60 32.14 -22.17
N HIS A 497 11.64 31.93 -21.26
CA HIS A 497 11.83 32.23 -19.83
C HIS A 497 12.59 31.12 -19.11
N ASN A 498 13.41 31.48 -18.12
CA ASN A 498 14.09 30.49 -17.27
C ASN A 498 13.03 29.61 -16.60
N ALA A 499 13.12 28.28 -16.75
CA ALA A 499 12.19 27.34 -16.12
C ALA A 499 12.11 27.55 -14.60
N GLU A 500 13.21 27.99 -13.99
CA GLU A 500 13.27 28.36 -12.57
C GLU A 500 12.43 29.61 -12.27
N GLU A 501 12.48 30.63 -13.13
CA GLU A 501 11.66 31.84 -12.99
C GLU A 501 10.18 31.51 -13.11
N THR A 502 9.83 30.64 -14.06
CA THR A 502 8.45 30.15 -14.24
C THR A 502 7.96 29.46 -12.96
N LEU A 503 8.67 28.44 -12.47
CA LEU A 503 8.30 27.71 -11.25
C LEU A 503 8.28 28.61 -10.00
N THR A 504 9.19 29.58 -9.92
CA THR A 504 9.22 30.57 -8.84
C THR A 504 7.98 31.47 -8.87
N ASN A 505 7.57 31.92 -10.06
CA ASN A 505 6.35 32.70 -10.24
C ASN A 505 5.12 31.85 -9.90
N LEU A 506 5.08 30.58 -10.32
CA LEU A 506 3.99 29.65 -9.96
C LEU A 506 3.83 29.50 -8.45
N SER A 507 4.93 29.28 -7.72
CA SER A 507 4.89 29.17 -6.26
C SER A 507 4.41 30.47 -5.60
N ARG A 508 4.84 31.64 -6.13
CA ARG A 508 4.45 32.96 -5.62
C ARG A 508 2.96 33.25 -5.82
N ASP A 509 2.41 32.90 -6.98
CA ASP A 509 1.00 33.13 -7.32
C ASP A 509 0.06 32.28 -6.45
N VAL A 510 0.46 31.04 -6.14
CA VAL A 510 -0.32 30.12 -5.31
C VAL A 510 -0.31 30.46 -3.83
N SER A 511 0.81 30.96 -3.30
CA SER A 511 0.99 31.15 -1.86
C SER A 511 0.32 32.40 -1.27
N SER A 512 -0.14 33.37 -2.08
CA SER A 512 -0.61 34.66 -1.54
C SER A 512 -1.79 35.36 -2.23
N ARG A 513 -2.23 34.97 -3.45
CA ARG A 513 -3.14 35.84 -4.24
C ARG A 513 -4.50 35.25 -4.60
N TYR A 514 -4.61 33.94 -4.84
CA TYR A 514 -5.88 33.39 -5.32
C TYR A 514 -6.93 33.27 -4.20
N PRO A 515 -8.14 33.85 -4.39
CA PRO A 515 -9.31 33.61 -3.55
C PRO A 515 -9.64 32.12 -3.41
N HIS A 516 -10.57 31.82 -2.49
CA HIS A 516 -11.01 30.45 -2.24
C HIS A 516 -11.62 29.78 -3.49
N ASP A 517 -12.20 30.58 -4.38
CA ASP A 517 -13.02 30.10 -5.50
C ASP A 517 -12.24 29.97 -6.82
N ILE A 518 -10.92 30.18 -6.78
CA ILE A 518 -10.02 29.98 -7.92
C ILE A 518 -9.08 28.81 -7.66
N SER A 519 -9.05 27.86 -8.59
CA SER A 519 -8.03 26.82 -8.70
C SER A 519 -7.29 26.96 -10.04
N SER A 520 -6.05 26.48 -10.09
CA SER A 520 -5.18 26.63 -11.26
C SER A 520 -4.30 25.40 -11.40
N ASP A 521 -4.54 24.58 -12.41
CA ASP A 521 -3.73 23.40 -12.68
C ASP A 521 -2.57 23.78 -13.61
N TYR A 522 -1.38 23.31 -13.29
CA TYR A 522 -0.17 23.59 -14.08
C TYR A 522 0.37 22.32 -14.72
N TYR A 523 0.90 22.48 -15.93
CA TYR A 523 1.44 21.37 -16.69
C TYR A 523 2.85 21.70 -17.17
N LEU A 524 3.81 20.86 -16.80
CA LEU A 524 5.20 20.97 -17.23
C LEU A 524 5.47 19.88 -18.26
N TYR A 525 5.96 20.27 -19.42
CA TYR A 525 6.23 19.36 -20.53
C TYR A 525 7.43 19.86 -21.35
N CYS A 526 7.92 19.03 -22.26
CA CYS A 526 9.05 19.36 -23.11
C CYS A 526 8.65 19.32 -24.58
N GLU A 527 8.91 20.41 -25.30
CA GLU A 527 8.65 20.53 -26.73
C GLU A 527 9.92 21.06 -27.42
N GLY A 528 10.43 20.32 -28.41
CA GLY A 528 11.66 20.70 -29.11
C GLY A 528 12.91 20.80 -28.22
N GLY A 529 12.94 20.11 -27.07
CA GLY A 529 14.03 20.19 -26.08
C GLY A 529 13.95 21.39 -25.14
N GLN A 530 12.90 22.21 -25.24
CA GLN A 530 12.64 23.32 -24.34
C GLN A 530 11.54 22.95 -23.33
N ILE A 531 11.69 23.43 -22.10
CA ILE A 531 10.66 23.27 -21.07
C ILE A 531 9.55 24.27 -21.34
N CYS A 532 8.32 23.79 -21.37
CA CYS A 532 7.12 24.57 -21.54
C CYS A 532 6.22 24.44 -20.31
N CYS A 533 5.45 25.49 -20.02
CA CYS A 533 4.47 25.49 -18.95
C CYS A 533 3.10 25.92 -19.48
N GLY A 534 2.11 25.04 -19.27
CA GLY A 534 0.70 25.34 -19.43
C GLY A 534 0.04 25.62 -18.09
N MET A 535 -0.95 26.50 -18.08
CA MET A 535 -1.83 26.71 -16.93
C MET A 535 -3.28 26.71 -17.39
N THR A 536 -4.14 26.01 -16.65
CA THR A 536 -5.60 26.13 -16.77
C THR A 536 -6.16 26.64 -15.46
N THR A 537 -6.86 27.77 -15.48
CA THR A 537 -7.54 28.31 -14.31
C THR A 537 -9.03 28.00 -14.35
N PHE A 538 -9.59 27.73 -13.17
CA PHE A 538 -11.01 27.45 -12.95
C PHE A 538 -11.51 28.40 -11.87
N LEU A 539 -12.45 29.27 -12.22
CA LEU A 539 -13.12 30.16 -11.28
C LEU A 539 -14.58 29.72 -11.09
N CYS A 540 -14.97 29.46 -9.85
CA CYS A 540 -16.37 29.26 -9.44
C CYS A 540 -16.98 30.61 -9.04
N SER A 541 -17.58 31.37 -9.96
CA SER A 541 -18.27 32.63 -9.60
C SER A 541 -19.38 33.00 -10.59
N LEU A 542 -20.46 33.59 -10.05
CA LEU A 542 -21.53 34.29 -10.79
C LEU A 542 -21.19 35.78 -11.07
N GLU A 543 -20.24 36.35 -10.34
CA GLU A 543 -19.80 37.74 -10.47
C GLU A 543 -18.42 37.83 -11.13
N GLY A 544 -18.30 38.76 -12.08
CA GLY A 544 -17.27 38.79 -13.13
C GLY A 544 -15.80 38.83 -12.66
N ILE A 545 -14.94 38.34 -13.57
CA ILE A 545 -13.49 38.24 -13.42
C ILE A 545 -12.86 39.66 -13.45
N PRO A 546 -11.88 39.99 -12.59
CA PRO A 546 -11.00 41.12 -12.84
C PRO A 546 -10.20 40.85 -14.13
N GLN A 547 -10.39 41.66 -15.17
CA GLN A 547 -9.61 41.53 -16.41
C GLN A 547 -8.11 41.54 -16.10
N ASP A 548 -7.45 40.40 -16.30
CA ASP A 548 -6.00 40.32 -16.29
C ASP A 548 -5.49 40.40 -17.74
N ASN A 549 -4.54 41.30 -17.99
CA ASN A 549 -3.98 41.60 -19.31
C ASN A 549 -2.94 40.54 -19.75
N SER A 550 -3.14 39.28 -19.41
CA SER A 550 -2.24 38.17 -19.77
C SER A 550 -2.67 37.51 -21.09
N THR A 551 -1.67 37.00 -21.84
CA THR A 551 -1.79 36.33 -23.15
C THR A 551 -2.48 34.95 -23.08
N GLY A 552 -3.68 34.89 -22.50
CA GLY A 552 -4.50 33.68 -22.38
C GLY A 552 -5.60 33.60 -23.43
N SER A 553 -6.20 32.41 -23.60
CA SER A 553 -7.45 32.28 -24.34
C SER A 553 -8.56 33.06 -23.63
N PRO A 554 -9.55 33.61 -24.35
CA PRO A 554 -10.69 34.28 -23.70
C PRO A 554 -11.39 33.33 -22.71
N PRO A 555 -11.84 33.84 -21.54
CA PRO A 555 -12.56 33.04 -20.56
C PRO A 555 -13.79 32.40 -21.20
N LYS A 556 -13.95 31.10 -20.99
CA LYS A 556 -15.14 30.36 -21.41
C LYS A 556 -15.95 29.94 -20.19
N MET A 557 -17.21 30.34 -20.15
CA MET A 557 -18.17 29.80 -19.19
C MET A 557 -18.59 28.39 -19.61
N VAL A 558 -18.55 27.47 -18.66
CA VAL A 558 -18.96 26.06 -18.80
C VAL A 558 -19.68 25.61 -17.53
N ASP A 559 -20.62 24.69 -17.66
CA ASP A 559 -21.13 23.94 -16.51
C ASP A 559 -20.18 22.77 -16.18
N ALA A 560 -20.50 21.95 -15.17
CA ALA A 560 -19.67 20.81 -14.82
C ALA A 560 -19.61 19.74 -15.94
N ILE A 561 -20.69 19.53 -16.70
CA ILE A 561 -20.73 18.54 -17.80
C ILE A 561 -19.81 18.99 -18.92
N GLU A 562 -19.91 20.26 -19.31
CA GLU A 562 -19.04 20.89 -20.29
C GLU A 562 -17.60 20.99 -19.79
N LEU A 563 -17.34 21.18 -18.50
CA LEU A 563 -15.98 21.21 -17.94
C LEU A 563 -15.25 19.88 -18.18
N PHE A 564 -16.00 18.78 -18.10
CA PHE A 564 -15.52 17.43 -18.39
C PHE A 564 -15.31 17.16 -19.88
N ASP A 565 -16.17 17.71 -20.74
CA ASP A 565 -16.11 17.56 -22.20
C ASP A 565 -15.17 18.57 -22.88
N LYS A 566 -14.89 19.72 -22.26
CA LYS A 566 -14.01 20.78 -22.77
C LYS A 566 -12.57 20.52 -22.36
N GLU A 567 -11.94 19.66 -23.17
CA GLU A 567 -10.54 19.76 -23.62
C GLU A 567 -9.64 20.77 -22.85
N LEU A 568 -9.13 20.29 -21.70
CA LEU A 568 -8.10 20.93 -20.86
C LEU A 568 -6.84 21.25 -21.66
N TYR A 569 -5.93 22.08 -21.12
CA TYR A 569 -4.64 22.36 -21.76
C TYR A 569 -3.90 21.08 -22.25
N VAL A 570 -4.04 19.97 -21.53
CA VAL A 570 -3.50 18.64 -21.89
C VAL A 570 -3.98 18.12 -23.24
N SER A 571 -5.23 18.39 -23.66
CA SER A 571 -5.71 17.99 -24.99
C SER A 571 -5.21 18.93 -26.09
N LYS A 572 -4.73 20.14 -25.77
CA LYS A 572 -4.01 20.97 -26.75
C LYS A 572 -2.58 20.51 -26.91
N MET A 573 -1.95 19.96 -25.86
CA MET A 573 -0.63 19.35 -25.97
C MET A 573 -0.66 18.20 -26.99
N HIS A 574 0.16 18.31 -28.03
CA HIS A 574 0.36 17.28 -29.06
C HIS A 574 -0.90 16.86 -29.85
N GLN A 575 -1.77 17.83 -30.20
CA GLN A 575 -2.98 17.60 -31.02
C GLN A 575 -4.01 16.65 -30.38
N GLY A 576 -4.11 16.65 -29.05
CA GLY A 576 -5.16 15.93 -28.33
C GLY A 576 -5.00 14.44 -28.40
N HIS A 577 -4.08 13.90 -27.58
CA HIS A 577 -3.89 12.48 -27.28
C HIS A 577 -4.62 11.53 -28.27
N GLY A 578 -4.12 11.52 -29.51
CA GLY A 578 -4.89 11.16 -30.71
C GLY A 578 -5.85 9.99 -30.52
N GLY A 579 -7.16 10.29 -30.50
CA GLY A 579 -8.24 9.32 -30.74
C GLY A 579 -8.18 7.98 -29.99
N GLY A 580 -7.56 7.92 -28.80
CA GLY A 580 -7.41 6.67 -28.02
C GLY A 580 -6.22 5.78 -28.43
N GLN A 581 -5.25 6.30 -29.19
CA GLN A 581 -4.07 5.55 -29.64
C GLN A 581 -2.88 5.58 -28.66
N THR A 582 -3.00 6.18 -27.48
CA THR A 582 -1.94 6.23 -26.47
C THR A 582 -2.25 5.39 -25.23
N SER A 583 -1.19 5.07 -24.50
CA SER A 583 -1.19 4.38 -23.21
C SER A 583 -0.54 5.26 -22.15
N ILE A 584 -0.99 5.12 -20.91
CA ILE A 584 -0.60 6.00 -19.81
C ILE A 584 -0.22 5.17 -18.58
N PHE A 585 0.84 5.58 -17.89
CA PHE A 585 1.19 5.13 -16.55
C PHE A 585 1.49 6.36 -15.68
N LYS A 586 1.00 6.37 -14.44
CA LYS A 586 1.12 7.52 -13.55
C LYS A 586 1.30 7.13 -12.09
N ARG A 587 1.97 8.02 -11.37
CA ARG A 587 2.05 8.02 -9.90
C ARG A 587 1.99 9.47 -9.41
N CYS A 588 1.51 9.68 -8.19
CA CYS A 588 1.26 11.01 -7.67
C CYS A 588 1.88 11.19 -6.28
N VAL A 589 2.57 12.31 -6.09
CA VAL A 589 3.14 12.76 -4.81
C VAL A 589 2.61 14.15 -4.47
N PHE A 590 2.51 14.46 -3.18
CA PHE A 590 1.98 15.74 -2.71
C PHE A 590 3.13 16.72 -2.45
N LEU A 591 3.18 17.83 -3.19
CA LEU A 591 4.24 18.84 -3.07
C LEU A 591 3.72 20.07 -2.33
N LYS A 592 4.63 20.72 -1.61
CA LYS A 592 4.42 21.99 -0.93
C LYS A 592 5.63 22.86 -1.22
N ASP A 593 5.41 24.15 -1.44
CA ASP A 593 6.48 25.10 -1.80
C ASP A 593 7.38 24.61 -2.95
N ILE A 594 6.81 24.53 -4.15
CA ILE A 594 7.55 24.07 -5.35
C ILE A 594 8.70 25.00 -5.77
N ALA A 595 8.79 26.21 -5.19
CA ALA A 595 9.93 27.11 -5.36
C ALA A 595 11.15 26.72 -4.50
N ASN A 596 11.01 25.72 -3.61
CA ASN A 596 12.15 25.11 -2.97
C ASN A 596 13.15 24.61 -4.03
N THR A 597 14.42 25.02 -3.88
CA THR A 597 15.48 24.77 -4.85
C THR A 597 15.64 23.29 -5.22
N ASP A 598 15.50 22.37 -4.27
CA ASP A 598 15.69 20.94 -4.52
C ASP A 598 14.49 20.33 -5.24
N THR A 599 13.27 20.73 -4.86
CA THR A 599 12.04 20.30 -5.56
C THR A 599 12.05 20.79 -7.01
N MET A 600 12.39 22.07 -7.20
CA MET A 600 12.47 22.70 -8.51
C MET A 600 13.51 22.03 -9.42
N LYS A 601 14.69 21.69 -8.91
CA LYS A 601 15.71 20.93 -9.66
C LYS A 601 15.15 19.60 -10.17
N VAL A 602 14.46 18.85 -9.33
CA VAL A 602 13.88 17.55 -9.72
C VAL A 602 12.79 17.74 -10.77
N LEU A 603 11.87 18.70 -10.61
CA LEU A 603 10.83 18.99 -11.60
C LEU A 603 11.40 19.40 -12.96
N ILE A 604 12.42 20.25 -12.97
CA ILE A 604 13.13 20.71 -14.19
C ILE A 604 13.84 19.53 -14.87
N SER A 605 14.61 18.75 -14.12
CA SER A 605 15.33 17.58 -14.65
C SER A 605 14.36 16.55 -15.23
N ALA A 606 13.29 16.24 -14.49
CA ALA A 606 12.26 15.31 -14.92
C ALA A 606 11.61 15.73 -16.24
N THR A 607 11.36 17.03 -16.42
CA THR A 607 10.75 17.60 -17.62
C THR A 607 11.72 17.58 -18.81
N ARG A 608 13.03 17.78 -18.62
CA ARG A 608 14.02 17.69 -19.70
C ARG A 608 14.25 16.24 -20.16
N ASP A 609 14.28 15.32 -19.21
CA ASP A 609 14.62 13.91 -19.44
C ASP A 609 13.42 13.04 -19.81
N VAL A 610 12.37 13.62 -20.40
CA VAL A 610 11.16 12.87 -20.77
C VAL A 610 11.48 11.80 -21.83
N PRO A 611 11.07 10.52 -21.64
CA PRO A 611 11.39 9.47 -22.61
C PRO A 611 10.63 9.55 -23.93
N THR A 612 9.48 10.23 -23.93
CA THR A 612 8.66 10.48 -25.11
C THR A 612 8.21 11.94 -25.05
N PRO A 613 7.91 12.57 -26.21
CA PRO A 613 7.41 13.95 -26.22
C PRO A 613 6.04 14.08 -25.54
N TYR A 614 5.32 12.99 -25.29
CA TYR A 614 3.98 13.00 -24.71
C TYR A 614 3.97 12.98 -23.18
N CYS A 615 5.12 12.74 -22.52
CA CYS A 615 5.21 12.70 -21.07
C CYS A 615 5.15 14.11 -20.48
N TYR A 616 4.49 14.26 -19.33
CA TYR A 616 4.33 15.55 -18.65
C TYR A 616 4.15 15.38 -17.15
N LEU A 617 4.35 16.47 -16.42
CA LEU A 617 4.05 16.60 -15.00
C LEU A 617 2.80 17.47 -14.84
N ASN A 618 1.79 16.98 -14.13
CA ASN A 618 0.59 17.75 -13.82
C ASN A 618 0.58 18.13 -12.33
N LEU A 619 0.52 19.41 -12.03
CA LEU A 619 0.43 19.97 -10.69
C LEU A 619 -1.00 20.44 -10.47
N VAL A 620 -1.80 19.57 -9.86
CA VAL A 620 -3.21 19.86 -9.54
C VAL A 620 -3.27 20.66 -8.25
N HIS A 621 -3.89 21.84 -8.29
CA HIS A 621 -3.85 22.79 -7.17
C HIS A 621 -4.80 22.39 -6.04
N GLY A 622 -4.23 22.19 -4.85
CA GLY A 622 -4.94 21.87 -3.61
C GLY A 622 -5.02 23.02 -2.62
N GLY A 623 -4.82 22.70 -1.33
CA GLY A 623 -4.96 23.65 -0.22
C GLY A 623 -6.41 23.98 0.15
N LYS A 624 -6.59 25.05 0.95
CA LYS A 624 -7.90 25.56 1.41
C LYS A 624 -8.78 24.47 2.03
N ALA A 625 -9.95 24.17 1.48
CA ALA A 625 -10.90 23.21 2.04
C ALA A 625 -10.27 21.82 2.30
N VAL A 626 -9.34 21.37 1.43
CA VAL A 626 -8.58 20.12 1.64
C VAL A 626 -7.77 20.17 2.95
N LYS A 627 -7.17 21.32 3.26
CA LYS A 627 -6.32 21.55 4.43
C LYS A 627 -7.11 21.81 5.72
N TYR A 628 -8.36 22.28 5.62
CA TYR A 628 -9.18 22.60 6.79
C TYR A 628 -9.71 21.36 7.52
N VAL A 629 -9.78 20.21 6.84
CA VAL A 629 -10.05 18.92 7.48
C VAL A 629 -8.79 18.43 8.19
N ALA A 630 -8.89 18.06 9.47
CA ALA A 630 -7.73 17.58 10.20
C ALA A 630 -7.25 16.23 9.63
N PRO A 631 -5.93 15.96 9.59
CA PRO A 631 -5.38 14.70 9.09
C PRO A 631 -6.04 13.47 9.70
N GLU A 632 -6.40 13.50 10.98
CA GLU A 632 -6.94 12.37 11.74
C GLU A 632 -8.44 12.13 11.54
N ASP A 633 -9.17 13.10 10.98
CA ASP A 633 -10.64 13.06 10.82
C ASP A 633 -11.10 12.06 9.74
N THR A 634 -10.19 11.65 8.85
CA THR A 634 -10.46 10.72 7.76
C THR A 634 -9.30 9.77 7.55
N ALA A 635 -9.49 8.66 6.83
CA ALA A 635 -8.38 7.80 6.45
C ALA A 635 -7.37 8.49 5.51
N PHE A 636 -7.80 9.50 4.74
CA PHE A 636 -6.91 10.33 3.94
C PHE A 636 -6.13 11.33 4.81
N GLY A 637 -4.94 10.92 5.27
CA GLY A 637 -4.12 11.70 6.21
C GLY A 637 -3.21 12.76 5.60
N CYS A 638 -2.93 12.73 4.29
CA CYS A 638 -2.02 13.67 3.65
C CYS A 638 -2.76 14.97 3.27
N ARG A 639 -2.90 15.95 4.18
CA ARG A 639 -3.74 17.16 3.99
C ARG A 639 -2.98 18.47 3.76
N ASP A 640 -1.72 18.58 4.20
CA ASP A 640 -0.94 19.84 4.15
C ASP A 640 -0.04 19.91 2.89
N TRP A 641 -0.63 20.13 1.73
CA TRP A 641 0.06 20.29 0.44
C TRP A 641 -0.58 21.35 -0.45
N ASP A 642 0.22 21.90 -1.37
CA ASP A 642 -0.23 22.92 -2.33
C ASP A 642 -0.57 22.30 -3.68
N PHE A 643 0.16 21.25 -4.08
CA PHE A 643 -0.05 20.56 -5.35
C PHE A 643 -0.04 19.04 -5.21
N ALA A 644 -0.99 18.38 -5.86
CA ALA A 644 -0.87 16.97 -6.21
C ALA A 644 -0.09 16.86 -7.53
N CYS A 645 1.17 16.46 -7.44
CA CYS A 645 2.06 16.29 -8.59
C CYS A 645 1.88 14.89 -9.18
N VAL A 646 1.14 14.82 -10.29
CA VAL A 646 0.94 13.59 -11.07
C VAL A 646 2.00 13.51 -12.15
N VAL A 647 2.97 12.61 -11.96
CA VAL A 647 3.98 12.27 -12.97
C VAL A 647 3.34 11.35 -13.98
N THR A 648 3.14 11.83 -15.21
CA THR A 648 2.36 11.12 -16.23
C THR A 648 3.26 10.68 -17.38
N GLY A 649 3.53 9.39 -17.43
CA GLY A 649 4.20 8.74 -18.53
C GLY A 649 3.23 8.37 -19.63
N VAL A 650 3.50 8.77 -20.87
CA VAL A 650 2.63 8.53 -22.03
C VAL A 650 3.42 7.96 -23.19
N TRP A 651 2.86 6.97 -23.90
CA TRP A 651 3.46 6.41 -25.12
C TRP A 651 2.38 5.98 -26.13
N PRO A 652 2.71 5.88 -27.43
CA PRO A 652 1.79 5.31 -28.41
C PRO A 652 1.52 3.84 -28.11
N SER A 653 0.26 3.43 -28.13
CA SER A 653 -0.20 2.14 -27.62
C SER A 653 0.24 0.93 -28.45
N GLU A 654 0.67 1.12 -29.69
CA GLU A 654 1.36 0.11 -30.50
C GLU A 654 2.69 -0.38 -29.87
N TYR A 655 3.23 0.40 -28.92
CA TYR A 655 4.41 0.07 -28.13
C TYR A 655 4.09 -0.52 -26.75
N ASP A 656 2.84 -0.91 -26.47
CA ASP A 656 2.49 -1.62 -25.23
C ASP A 656 3.31 -2.90 -25.04
N GLY A 657 3.90 -3.06 -23.85
CA GLY A 657 4.76 -4.19 -23.52
C GLY A 657 6.08 -4.23 -24.32
N ARG A 658 6.51 -3.09 -24.87
CA ARG A 658 7.79 -2.94 -25.58
C ARG A 658 8.76 -2.04 -24.80
N ARG A 659 9.96 -1.90 -25.35
CA ARG A 659 11.05 -1.09 -24.76
C ARG A 659 10.61 0.31 -24.32
N ILE A 660 9.79 0.99 -25.11
CA ILE A 660 9.38 2.36 -24.85
C ILE A 660 8.49 2.43 -23.59
N SER A 661 7.51 1.53 -23.43
CA SER A 661 6.64 1.51 -22.25
C SER A 661 7.44 1.26 -20.97
N ASP A 662 8.42 0.35 -21.01
CA ASP A 662 9.28 0.07 -19.85
C ASP A 662 10.15 1.27 -19.47
N THR A 663 10.73 1.96 -20.45
CA THR A 663 11.51 3.19 -20.21
C THR A 663 10.64 4.28 -19.59
N VAL A 664 9.42 4.46 -20.07
CA VAL A 664 8.48 5.44 -19.52
C VAL A 664 8.08 5.09 -18.08
N ILE A 665 7.73 3.85 -17.80
CA ILE A 665 7.37 3.40 -16.43
C ILE A 665 8.53 3.62 -15.46
N ARG A 666 9.78 3.29 -15.86
CA ARG A 666 10.98 3.53 -15.04
C ARG A 666 11.21 5.01 -14.79
N TRP A 667 11.01 5.86 -15.80
CA TRP A 667 11.10 7.31 -15.63
C TRP A 667 10.08 7.81 -14.60
N VAL A 668 8.83 7.34 -14.65
CA VAL A 668 7.81 7.70 -13.65
C VAL A 668 8.29 7.32 -12.25
N TYR A 669 8.74 6.07 -12.04
CA TYR A 669 9.24 5.62 -10.73
C TYR A 669 10.47 6.39 -10.26
N ARG A 670 11.43 6.69 -11.14
CA ARG A 670 12.61 7.50 -10.81
C ARG A 670 12.19 8.86 -10.27
N VAL A 671 11.36 9.58 -11.03
CA VAL A 671 10.94 10.95 -10.68
C VAL A 671 10.16 10.97 -9.37
N VAL A 672 9.19 10.07 -9.17
CA VAL A 672 8.46 10.04 -7.89
C VAL A 672 9.33 9.63 -6.71
N ASN A 673 10.33 8.76 -6.89
CA ASN A 673 11.27 8.40 -5.83
C ASN A 673 12.21 9.56 -5.47
N GLU A 674 12.61 10.39 -6.43
CA GLU A 674 13.39 11.62 -6.19
C GLU A 674 12.55 12.71 -5.49
N LEU A 675 11.27 12.83 -5.84
CA LEU A 675 10.34 13.79 -5.20
C LEU A 675 9.84 13.33 -3.82
N LEU A 676 9.77 12.02 -3.55
CA LEU A 676 9.14 11.48 -2.35
C LEU A 676 9.73 12.04 -1.03
N PRO A 677 11.05 12.17 -0.85
CA PRO A 677 11.64 12.76 0.36
C PRO A 677 11.30 14.24 0.56
N LEU A 678 11.02 14.96 -0.54
CA LEU A 678 10.65 16.38 -0.55
C LEU A 678 9.12 16.58 -0.42
N SER A 679 8.36 15.49 -0.57
CA SER A 679 6.89 15.51 -0.58
C SER A 679 6.27 15.47 0.82
N LYS A 680 4.97 15.76 0.87
CA LYS A 680 4.08 15.62 2.05
C LYS A 680 3.33 14.29 2.08
N GLY A 681 3.63 13.39 1.14
CA GLY A 681 3.00 12.09 1.01
C GLY A 681 2.86 11.64 -0.43
N ALA A 682 2.30 10.45 -0.62
CA ALA A 682 1.95 9.90 -1.92
C ALA A 682 0.44 9.71 -2.02
N TYR A 683 -0.12 9.73 -3.22
CA TYR A 683 -1.55 9.47 -3.39
C TYR A 683 -1.81 7.97 -3.54
N GLY A 684 -2.65 7.39 -2.68
CA GLY A 684 -2.93 5.96 -2.65
C GLY A 684 -3.75 5.40 -3.82
N ALA A 685 -4.40 6.27 -4.63
CA ALA A 685 -5.36 5.85 -5.66
C ALA A 685 -4.75 4.96 -6.77
N ASP A 686 -3.49 5.19 -7.10
CA ASP A 686 -2.77 4.44 -8.14
C ASP A 686 -1.77 3.41 -7.55
N LEU A 687 -1.82 3.15 -6.24
CA LEU A 687 -0.88 2.24 -5.56
C LEU A 687 -1.52 0.88 -5.26
N GLY A 688 -0.72 -0.17 -5.37
CA GLY A 688 -1.14 -1.54 -5.11
C GLY A 688 0.00 -2.40 -4.58
N PRO A 689 -0.16 -3.74 -4.54
CA PRO A 689 0.86 -4.64 -4.00
C PRO A 689 2.06 -4.86 -4.95
N ASP A 690 2.23 -4.04 -5.99
CA ASP A 690 3.44 -4.02 -6.80
C ASP A 690 4.65 -3.65 -5.91
N PRO A 691 5.74 -4.44 -5.89
CA PRO A 691 6.92 -4.15 -5.07
C PRO A 691 7.51 -2.76 -5.28
N ARG A 692 7.34 -2.17 -6.48
CA ARG A 692 7.82 -0.83 -6.81
C ARG A 692 7.02 0.27 -6.11
N ASP A 693 5.75 0.01 -5.80
CA ASP A 693 4.87 0.92 -5.06
C ASP A 693 5.14 0.90 -3.55
N ARG A 694 5.93 -0.07 -3.04
CA ARG A 694 6.14 -0.31 -1.61
C ARG A 694 6.54 0.95 -0.85
N ILE A 695 7.49 1.73 -1.36
CA ILE A 695 8.01 2.93 -0.68
C ILE A 695 6.94 4.04 -0.70
N LEU A 696 6.28 4.26 -1.83
CA LEU A 696 5.18 5.23 -1.96
C LEU A 696 4.02 4.90 -1.00
N ALA A 697 3.63 3.62 -0.92
CA ALA A 697 2.55 3.15 -0.05
C ALA A 697 2.81 3.45 1.44
N THR A 698 4.08 3.46 1.87
CA THR A 698 4.43 3.84 3.26
C THR A 698 4.08 5.28 3.60
N LYS A 699 3.96 6.15 2.59
CA LYS A 699 3.67 7.58 2.69
C LYS A 699 2.25 7.95 2.25
N ALA A 700 1.41 6.96 1.93
CA ALA A 700 0.10 7.21 1.31
C ALA A 700 -1.00 7.69 2.27
N PHE A 701 -0.88 7.35 3.56
CA PHE A 701 -1.93 7.60 4.57
C PHE A 701 -1.51 8.61 5.65
N GLY A 702 -0.36 9.26 5.50
CA GLY A 702 0.19 10.16 6.52
C GLY A 702 0.24 9.51 7.91
N PRO A 703 -0.19 10.20 8.98
CA PRO A 703 -0.13 9.69 10.35
C PRO A 703 -1.10 8.50 10.61
N ASN A 704 -2.04 8.25 9.71
CA ASN A 704 -3.14 7.30 9.94
C ASN A 704 -2.79 5.85 9.58
N ARG A 705 -1.63 5.61 8.96
CA ARG A 705 -1.22 4.29 8.46
C ARG A 705 -1.30 3.20 9.55
N ARG A 706 -0.81 3.47 10.76
CA ARG A 706 -0.81 2.49 11.87
C ARG A 706 -2.23 2.08 12.27
N ARG A 707 -3.14 3.05 12.36
CA ARG A 707 -4.56 2.79 12.63
C ARG A 707 -5.17 1.92 11.54
N LEU A 708 -4.93 2.26 10.26
CA LEU A 708 -5.43 1.49 9.12
C LEU A 708 -4.91 0.05 9.11
N VAL A 709 -3.64 -0.19 9.41
CA VAL A 709 -3.09 -1.56 9.51
C VAL A 709 -3.80 -2.38 10.59
N LYS A 710 -4.07 -1.77 11.77
CA LYS A 710 -4.82 -2.44 12.85
C LYS A 710 -6.25 -2.76 12.41
N LEU A 711 -6.93 -1.82 11.77
CA LEU A 711 -8.28 -2.02 11.28
C LEU A 711 -8.32 -3.07 10.16
N LYS A 712 -7.31 -3.11 9.28
CA LYS A 712 -7.20 -4.12 8.20
C LYS A 712 -7.13 -5.52 8.78
N LYS A 713 -6.35 -5.73 9.85
CA LYS A 713 -6.33 -7.02 10.58
C LYS A 713 -7.68 -7.37 11.21
N ALA A 714 -8.48 -6.39 11.60
CA ALA A 714 -9.78 -6.61 12.24
C ALA A 714 -10.91 -6.86 11.23
N PHE A 715 -10.91 -6.16 10.09
CA PHE A 715 -11.98 -6.20 9.10
C PHE A 715 -11.68 -7.07 7.87
N ASP A 716 -10.41 -7.42 7.64
CA ASP A 716 -9.98 -8.35 6.60
C ASP A 716 -8.81 -9.23 7.11
N PRO A 717 -9.03 -10.06 8.15
CA PRO A 717 -7.99 -10.90 8.75
C PRO A 717 -7.43 -11.95 7.79
N LYS A 718 -8.16 -12.28 6.71
CA LYS A 718 -7.77 -13.27 5.70
C LYS A 718 -7.17 -12.63 4.44
N ASN A 719 -7.04 -11.30 4.43
CA ASN A 719 -6.51 -10.53 3.30
C ASN A 719 -7.21 -10.88 1.97
N VAL A 720 -8.55 -11.00 2.01
CA VAL A 720 -9.39 -11.21 0.83
C VAL A 720 -9.19 -10.04 -0.14
N LEU A 721 -9.04 -8.81 0.35
CA LEU A 721 -8.83 -7.62 -0.47
C LEU A 721 -7.33 -7.28 -0.48
N ALA A 722 -6.53 -8.12 -1.14
CA ALA A 722 -5.07 -7.99 -1.19
C ALA A 722 -4.57 -7.01 -2.27
N TYR A 723 -5.37 -6.75 -3.31
CA TYR A 723 -4.99 -5.96 -4.49
C TYR A 723 -5.44 -4.50 -4.37
N THR A 724 -5.05 -3.88 -3.26
CA THR A 724 -5.36 -2.51 -2.85
C THR A 724 -4.07 -1.78 -2.46
N CYS A 725 -4.15 -0.47 -2.19
CA CYS A 725 -3.01 0.26 -1.63
C CYS A 725 -2.54 -0.43 -0.34
N PRO A 726 -1.28 -0.93 -0.28
CA PRO A 726 -0.85 -1.84 0.78
C PRO A 726 -0.89 -1.23 2.18
N LEU A 727 -1.45 -1.97 3.12
CA LEU A 727 -1.44 -1.66 4.55
C LEU A 727 -0.56 -2.66 5.31
N THR A 728 0.75 -2.48 5.22
CA THR A 728 1.74 -3.34 5.89
C THR A 728 2.37 -2.65 7.12
N LEU A 729 2.90 -3.45 8.04
CA LEU A 729 3.71 -2.95 9.17
C LEU A 729 5.14 -2.54 8.75
N THR A 730 5.59 -2.91 7.55
CA THR A 730 6.95 -2.67 7.05
C THR A 730 7.28 -1.18 7.02
N GLY A 731 8.38 -0.78 7.67
CA GLY A 731 8.80 0.62 7.74
C GLY A 731 7.90 1.51 8.62
N LEU A 732 7.09 0.93 9.52
CA LEU A 732 6.56 1.66 10.66
C LEU A 732 7.55 1.53 11.83
N PRO A 733 7.88 2.63 12.53
CA PRO A 733 8.73 2.54 13.73
C PRO A 733 8.03 1.67 14.78
N GLN A 734 8.77 0.91 15.58
CA GLN A 734 8.18 0.15 16.68
C GLN A 734 7.37 1.10 17.59
N LYS A 735 6.16 0.71 18.03
CA LYS A 735 5.34 1.54 18.95
C LYS A 735 6.17 1.88 20.18
N LEU A 736 6.13 3.14 20.62
CA LEU A 736 6.80 3.59 21.83
C LEU A 736 5.76 3.90 22.90
N VAL A 737 5.88 3.28 24.05
CA VAL A 737 5.04 3.54 25.23
C VAL A 737 5.93 4.20 26.27
N ILE A 738 5.55 5.39 26.70
CA ILE A 738 6.29 6.21 27.65
C ILE A 738 5.48 6.32 28.94
N LEU A 739 5.96 5.69 30.00
CA LEU A 739 5.38 5.78 31.32
C LEU A 739 5.90 7.05 32.01
N VAL A 740 5.01 8.00 32.29
CA VAL A 740 5.38 9.27 32.93
C VAL A 740 5.07 9.20 34.41
N THR A 741 6.13 8.99 35.20
CA THR A 741 6.08 8.83 36.66
C THR A 741 6.57 10.11 37.37
N GLY A 742 6.39 10.19 38.69
CA GLY A 742 6.80 11.36 39.48
C GLY A 742 5.81 11.72 40.58
N GLU A 743 6.25 12.60 41.47
CA GLU A 743 5.50 13.00 42.67
C GLU A 743 4.22 13.80 42.35
N HIS A 744 3.35 13.93 43.34
CA HIS A 744 2.16 14.78 43.25
C HIS A 744 2.57 16.22 42.89
N SER A 745 1.80 16.88 42.03
CA SER A 745 2.10 18.25 41.56
C SER A 745 3.45 18.47 40.84
N ALA A 746 4.20 17.40 40.49
CA ALA A 746 5.44 17.53 39.72
C ALA A 746 5.26 17.98 38.26
N GLY A 747 4.02 17.97 37.73
CA GLY A 747 3.72 18.42 36.37
C GLY A 747 3.69 17.32 35.29
N LYS A 748 3.55 16.05 35.67
CA LYS A 748 3.54 14.88 34.76
C LYS A 748 2.69 15.06 33.49
N SER A 749 1.39 15.38 33.66
CA SER A 749 0.48 15.54 32.51
C SER A 749 0.81 16.75 31.65
N TYR A 750 1.33 17.82 32.26
CA TYR A 750 1.79 19.00 31.53
C TYR A 750 3.00 18.65 30.63
N CYS A 751 4.02 17.99 31.18
CA CYS A 751 5.17 17.53 30.40
C CYS A 751 4.76 16.54 29.30
N ALA A 752 3.91 15.55 29.62
CA ALA A 752 3.44 14.57 28.65
C ALA A 752 2.70 15.20 27.47
N ASN A 753 1.87 16.22 27.72
CA ASN A 753 1.15 16.94 26.65
C ASN A 753 2.11 17.71 25.73
N ILE A 754 3.12 18.38 26.29
CA ILE A 754 4.14 19.09 25.49
C ILE A 754 4.98 18.09 24.70
N TRP A 755 5.44 17.01 25.32
CA TRP A 755 6.20 15.96 24.62
C TRP A 755 5.37 15.32 23.50
N SER A 756 4.09 15.05 23.74
CA SER A 756 3.17 14.56 22.72
C SER A 756 3.05 15.54 21.54
N ALA A 757 2.97 16.85 21.81
CA ALA A 757 2.99 17.86 20.75
C ALA A 757 4.31 17.85 19.96
N VAL A 758 5.45 17.69 20.62
CA VAL A 758 6.76 17.54 19.94
C VAL A 758 6.76 16.32 19.01
N PHE A 759 6.32 15.15 19.46
CA PHE A 759 6.24 13.96 18.60
C PHE A 759 5.37 14.20 17.35
N LYS A 760 4.25 14.91 17.49
CA LYS A 760 3.39 15.29 16.36
C LYS A 760 4.11 16.22 15.37
N VAL A 761 4.91 17.17 15.86
CA VAL A 761 5.74 18.04 15.00
C VAL A 761 6.76 17.23 14.19
N TYR A 762 7.31 16.16 14.78
CA TYR A 762 8.22 15.24 14.09
C TYR A 762 7.51 14.20 13.21
N GLY A 763 6.20 14.34 13.00
CA GLY A 763 5.42 13.50 12.11
C GLY A 763 4.95 12.17 12.71
N TYR A 764 5.06 11.99 14.03
CA TYR A 764 4.58 10.80 14.74
C TYR A 764 3.21 11.06 15.36
N SER A 765 2.27 10.13 15.16
CA SER A 765 1.01 10.16 15.90
C SER A 765 1.28 9.91 17.39
N SER A 766 0.75 10.77 18.25
CA SER A 766 0.98 10.69 19.69
C SER A 766 -0.27 11.01 20.51
N ARG A 767 -0.43 10.29 21.62
CA ARG A 767 -1.55 10.46 22.56
C ARG A 767 -1.07 10.42 24.00
N VAL A 768 -1.72 11.22 24.85
CA VAL A 768 -1.55 11.19 26.31
C VAL A 768 -2.81 10.61 26.94
N VAL A 769 -2.64 9.62 27.81
CA VAL A 769 -3.72 8.97 28.57
C VAL A 769 -3.34 8.94 30.05
N SER A 770 -4.34 9.10 30.92
CA SER A 770 -4.14 8.83 32.35
C SER A 770 -4.62 7.43 32.68
N ILE A 771 -3.78 6.62 33.34
CA ILE A 771 -4.16 5.24 33.70
C ILE A 771 -5.40 5.20 34.63
N SER A 772 -5.59 6.25 35.42
CA SER A 772 -6.76 6.41 36.30
C SER A 772 -8.06 6.69 35.56
N GLU A 773 -8.03 6.96 34.26
CA GLU A 773 -9.22 7.21 33.44
C GLU A 773 -10.17 6.00 33.41
N VAL A 774 -9.63 4.78 33.31
CA VAL A 774 -10.41 3.53 33.37
C VAL A 774 -11.10 3.41 34.73
N THR A 775 -10.35 3.68 35.80
CA THR A 775 -10.87 3.68 37.17
C THR A 775 -11.96 4.72 37.37
N ARG A 776 -11.77 5.96 36.86
CA ARG A 776 -12.76 7.05 36.96
C ARG A 776 -14.06 6.71 36.26
N ARG A 777 -14.01 6.15 35.05
CA ARG A 777 -15.23 5.70 34.33
C ARG A 777 -15.98 4.61 35.11
N LYS A 778 -15.26 3.60 35.61
CA LYS A 778 -15.86 2.49 36.37
C LYS A 778 -16.40 2.95 37.73
N HIS A 779 -15.72 3.89 38.38
CA HIS A 779 -16.18 4.52 39.62
C HIS A 779 -17.45 5.35 39.37
N ALA A 780 -17.47 6.21 38.35
CA ALA A 780 -18.64 7.02 38.01
C ALA A 780 -19.86 6.17 37.70
N ALA A 781 -19.69 5.07 36.95
CA ALA A 781 -20.75 4.10 36.69
C ALA A 781 -21.24 3.35 37.95
N ALA A 782 -20.40 3.24 38.98
CA ALA A 782 -20.74 2.55 40.23
C ALA A 782 -21.29 3.48 41.32
N THR A 783 -21.01 4.79 41.27
CA THR A 783 -21.43 5.78 42.27
C THR A 783 -22.38 6.84 41.72
N ASP A 784 -22.87 6.67 40.49
CA ASP A 784 -23.73 7.62 39.77
C ASP A 784 -23.13 9.04 39.69
N ALA A 785 -21.79 9.14 39.69
CA ALA A 785 -21.10 10.41 39.56
C ALA A 785 -21.13 10.88 38.10
N ASP A 786 -21.15 12.19 37.89
CA ASP A 786 -21.19 12.77 36.55
C ASP A 786 -19.91 12.38 35.77
N THR A 787 -20.10 11.51 34.78
CA THR A 787 -19.00 10.91 34.02
C THR A 787 -18.28 11.95 33.16
N ASP A 788 -18.97 12.98 32.67
CA ASP A 788 -18.33 14.03 31.88
C ASP A 788 -17.53 14.97 32.77
N ARG A 789 -18.07 15.35 33.94
CA ARG A 789 -17.37 16.24 34.88
C ARG A 789 -16.18 15.55 35.53
N ILE A 790 -16.27 14.28 35.94
CA ILE A 790 -15.14 13.55 36.56
C ILE A 790 -13.96 13.39 35.60
N MET A 791 -14.24 13.45 34.29
CA MET A 791 -13.25 13.30 33.23
C MET A 791 -12.63 14.64 32.82
N LYS A 792 -13.43 15.70 32.71
CA LYS A 792 -13.04 17.00 32.12
C LYS A 792 -12.80 18.11 33.16
N ASP A 793 -13.50 18.11 34.29
CA ASP A 793 -13.40 19.13 35.33
C ASP A 793 -12.38 18.69 36.39
N ARG A 794 -11.24 19.40 36.41
CA ARG A 794 -10.13 19.11 37.33
C ARG A 794 -10.54 19.32 38.81
N HIS A 795 -11.40 20.29 39.09
CA HIS A 795 -11.84 20.58 40.45
C HIS A 795 -12.79 19.49 40.95
N TYR A 796 -13.76 19.11 40.12
CA TYR A 796 -14.68 18.02 40.42
C TYR A 796 -13.95 16.69 40.60
N ASN A 797 -12.99 16.36 39.73
CA ASN A 797 -12.17 15.15 39.87
C ASN A 797 -11.36 15.14 41.20
N GLU A 798 -10.82 16.28 41.63
CA GLU A 798 -10.04 16.35 42.87
C GLU A 798 -10.93 16.13 44.11
N GLN A 799 -12.17 16.66 44.12
CA GLN A 799 -13.15 16.38 45.18
C GLN A 799 -13.46 14.89 45.32
N HIS A 800 -13.51 14.15 44.21
CA HIS A 800 -13.80 12.71 44.18
C HIS A 800 -12.55 11.82 44.35
N ARG A 801 -11.35 12.40 44.46
CA ARG A 801 -10.08 11.66 44.40
C ARG A 801 -9.93 10.57 45.45
N ARG A 802 -10.31 10.85 46.71
CA ARG A 802 -10.26 9.85 47.79
C ARG A 802 -11.16 8.65 47.48
N SER A 803 -12.39 8.91 47.04
CA SER A 803 -13.37 7.88 46.67
C SER A 803 -12.89 7.02 45.50
N ILE A 804 -12.28 7.63 44.48
CA ILE A 804 -11.70 6.92 43.33
C ILE A 804 -10.53 6.00 43.76
N ILE A 805 -9.66 6.49 44.65
CA ILE A 805 -8.53 5.71 45.18
C ILE A 805 -9.05 4.52 45.99
N ASP A 806 -10.02 4.73 46.86
CA ASP A 806 -10.60 3.66 47.68
C ASP A 806 -11.33 2.62 46.83
N PHE A 807 -12.03 3.05 45.78
CA PHE A 807 -12.64 2.15 44.79
C PHE A 807 -11.60 1.29 44.10
N PHE A 808 -10.47 1.88 43.67
CA PHE A 808 -9.39 1.13 43.04
C PHE A 808 -8.73 0.13 43.99
N LYS A 809 -8.49 0.52 45.25
CA LYS A 809 -7.94 -0.38 46.28
C LYS A 809 -8.85 -1.58 46.53
N LYS A 810 -10.15 -1.36 46.69
CA LYS A 810 -11.14 -2.45 46.83
C LYS A 810 -11.10 -3.39 45.63
N ARG A 811 -10.92 -2.85 44.42
CA ARG A 811 -10.81 -3.64 43.19
C ARG A 811 -9.53 -4.49 43.18
N LEU A 812 -8.39 -3.92 43.58
CA LEU A 812 -7.12 -4.64 43.67
C LEU A 812 -7.15 -5.78 44.70
N THR A 813 -7.88 -5.62 45.80
CA THR A 813 -8.07 -6.70 46.78
C THR A 813 -8.91 -7.85 46.22
N ALA A 814 -9.90 -7.55 45.37
CA ALA A 814 -10.79 -8.55 44.77
C ALA A 814 -10.19 -9.22 43.51
N ASP A 815 -9.42 -8.47 42.73
CA ASP A 815 -8.75 -8.91 41.52
C ASP A 815 -7.31 -8.35 41.52
N PRO A 816 -6.33 -9.14 41.97
CA PRO A 816 -4.92 -8.72 41.98
C PRO A 816 -4.37 -8.35 40.59
N SER A 817 -4.97 -8.86 39.50
CA SER A 817 -4.59 -8.56 38.12
C SER A 817 -5.30 -7.32 37.55
N ALA A 818 -6.11 -6.61 38.32
CA ALA A 818 -6.89 -5.46 37.84
C ALA A 818 -6.00 -4.34 37.27
N ALA A 819 -4.83 -4.08 37.88
CA ALA A 819 -3.89 -3.06 37.39
C ALA A 819 -3.34 -3.41 35.99
N GLU A 820 -2.95 -4.67 35.79
CA GLU A 820 -2.43 -5.19 34.51
C GLU A 820 -3.51 -5.17 33.43
N ASN A 821 -4.73 -5.57 33.78
CA ASN A 821 -5.88 -5.54 32.89
C ASN A 821 -6.22 -4.11 32.43
N TYR A 822 -6.13 -3.12 33.33
CA TYR A 822 -6.40 -1.72 32.98
C TYR A 822 -5.30 -1.15 32.09
N PHE A 823 -4.05 -1.54 32.33
CA PHE A 823 -2.93 -1.19 31.47
C PHE A 823 -3.07 -1.78 30.06
N LEU A 824 -3.44 -3.06 29.95
CA LEU A 824 -3.73 -3.71 28.66
C LEU A 824 -4.90 -3.05 27.93
N GLU A 825 -5.94 -2.62 28.65
CA GLU A 825 -7.09 -1.91 28.07
C GLU A 825 -6.65 -0.60 27.40
N VAL A 826 -5.79 0.17 28.07
CA VAL A 826 -5.21 1.41 27.53
C VAL A 826 -4.33 1.12 26.31
N LEU A 827 -3.50 0.09 26.35
CA LEU A 827 -2.62 -0.29 25.23
C LEU A 827 -3.39 -0.75 23.99
N LYS A 828 -4.43 -1.58 24.16
CA LYS A 828 -5.24 -2.14 23.07
C LYS A 828 -6.02 -1.07 22.34
N LYS A 829 -6.60 -0.11 23.07
CA LYS A 829 -7.40 0.99 22.50
C LYS A 829 -6.57 2.04 21.75
N ASP A 830 -5.25 2.03 21.92
CA ASP A 830 -4.41 3.09 21.37
C ASP A 830 -3.65 2.67 20.09
N ALA A 831 -3.88 3.41 19.01
CA ALA A 831 -3.27 3.20 17.69
C ALA A 831 -2.13 4.16 17.36
N SER A 832 -1.73 5.04 18.29
CA SER A 832 -0.66 6.01 18.08
C SER A 832 0.72 5.35 17.96
N ASP A 833 1.65 6.04 17.29
CA ASP A 833 3.07 5.68 17.25
C ASP A 833 3.68 5.78 18.65
N VAL A 834 3.28 6.81 19.40
CA VAL A 834 3.76 7.10 20.76
C VAL A 834 2.62 7.29 21.75
N LEU A 835 2.62 6.50 22.82
CA LEU A 835 1.61 6.57 23.88
C LEU A 835 2.26 7.01 25.20
N PHE A 836 1.85 8.16 25.71
CA PHE A 836 2.20 8.61 27.06
C PHE A 836 1.15 8.14 28.05
N ILE A 837 1.58 7.40 29.08
CA ILE A 837 0.71 6.94 30.16
C ILE A 837 1.11 7.69 31.44
N THR A 838 0.19 8.49 31.96
CA THR A 838 0.39 9.29 33.17
C THR A 838 -0.41 8.74 34.35
N GLY A 839 -0.07 9.15 35.57
CA GLY A 839 -0.86 8.84 36.77
C GLY A 839 -0.61 7.46 37.35
N MET A 840 0.50 6.82 36.99
CA MET A 840 0.94 5.57 37.62
C MET A 840 1.40 5.83 39.06
N THR A 841 1.02 4.93 39.96
CA THR A 841 1.39 4.96 41.38
C THR A 841 2.44 3.92 41.75
N ASP A 842 2.75 2.99 40.84
CA ASP A 842 3.74 1.95 41.06
C ASP A 842 5.16 2.52 41.13
N MET A 843 5.98 1.92 41.99
CA MET A 843 7.35 2.37 42.24
C MET A 843 8.30 2.02 41.08
N ALA A 844 8.05 0.93 40.35
CA ALA A 844 8.89 0.48 39.23
C ALA A 844 8.02 -0.07 38.07
N PRO A 845 7.15 0.74 37.47
CA PRO A 845 6.10 0.27 36.56
C PRO A 845 6.67 -0.40 35.30
N ARG A 846 7.87 0.00 34.85
CA ARG A 846 8.55 -0.67 33.73
C ARG A 846 8.93 -2.11 34.06
N ALA A 847 9.50 -2.36 35.24
CA ALA A 847 9.86 -3.71 35.68
C ALA A 847 8.61 -4.58 35.80
N THR A 848 7.52 -4.01 36.34
CA THR A 848 6.26 -4.74 36.57
C THR A 848 5.45 -4.97 35.29
N LEU A 849 5.50 -4.08 34.29
CA LEU A 849 4.58 -4.14 33.14
C LEU A 849 5.27 -4.49 31.81
N SER A 850 6.60 -4.53 31.77
CA SER A 850 7.35 -4.80 30.52
C SER A 850 6.93 -6.10 29.84
N TYR A 851 6.63 -7.15 30.61
CA TYR A 851 6.23 -8.44 30.08
C TYR A 851 4.87 -8.43 29.40
N LEU A 852 4.02 -7.41 29.63
CA LEU A 852 2.71 -7.25 28.98
C LEU A 852 2.83 -6.54 27.61
N VAL A 853 4.03 -6.07 27.26
CA VAL A 853 4.29 -5.22 26.10
C VAL A 853 5.19 -5.96 25.11
N HIS A 854 4.60 -6.88 24.33
CA HIS A 854 5.36 -7.69 23.36
C HIS A 854 5.66 -6.97 22.03
N ASP A 855 4.80 -6.02 21.64
CA ASP A 855 4.84 -5.37 20.31
C ASP A 855 5.18 -3.86 20.37
N ALA A 856 5.81 -3.40 21.46
CA ALA A 856 6.18 -1.99 21.63
C ALA A 856 7.46 -1.84 22.49
N ARG A 857 8.22 -0.77 22.26
CA ARG A 857 9.26 -0.29 23.17
C ARG A 857 8.59 0.36 24.38
N LEU A 858 8.98 -0.04 25.58
CA LEU A 858 8.50 0.54 26.84
C LEU A 858 9.62 1.27 27.55
N ILE A 859 9.47 2.57 27.77
CA ILE A 859 10.40 3.39 28.55
C ILE A 859 9.66 4.13 29.66
N ASP A 860 10.36 4.51 30.72
CA ASP A 860 9.82 5.34 31.78
C ASP A 860 10.60 6.65 32.00
N VAL A 861 9.87 7.75 32.16
CA VAL A 861 10.40 9.08 32.42
C VAL A 861 9.87 9.58 33.75
N ARG A 862 10.76 9.82 34.70
CA ARG A 862 10.42 10.37 36.01
C ARG A 862 10.49 11.89 35.99
N VAL A 863 9.36 12.56 36.15
CA VAL A 863 9.28 14.02 36.28
C VAL A 863 9.47 14.39 37.75
N GLN A 864 10.43 15.25 38.03
CA GLN A 864 10.75 15.73 39.37
C GLN A 864 10.57 17.25 39.46
N ALA A 865 10.22 17.73 40.64
CA ALA A 865 10.15 19.15 40.96
C ALA A 865 10.35 19.32 42.47
N SER A 866 10.98 20.43 42.85
CA SER A 866 11.30 20.79 44.22
C SER A 866 10.01 20.95 45.03
N GLU A 867 10.12 20.72 46.34
CA GLU A 867 8.97 20.83 47.24
C GLU A 867 8.32 22.23 47.16
N ALA A 868 9.13 23.29 47.04
CA ALA A 868 8.65 24.65 46.83
C ALA A 868 7.80 24.78 45.55
N THR A 869 8.32 24.28 44.42
CA THR A 869 7.61 24.29 43.13
C THR A 869 6.34 23.44 43.17
N ARG A 870 6.36 22.26 43.81
CA ARG A 870 5.18 21.40 43.97
C ARG A 870 4.12 22.05 44.85
N ASN A 871 4.51 22.72 45.93
CA ASN A 871 3.59 23.42 46.83
C ASN A 871 2.93 24.61 46.14
N LEU A 872 3.67 25.39 45.35
CA LEU A 872 3.11 26.47 44.52
C LEU A 872 2.09 25.97 43.49
N ARG A 873 2.32 24.78 42.92
CA ARG A 873 1.41 24.15 41.95
C ARG A 873 0.23 23.44 42.61
N SER A 874 0.27 23.25 43.93
CA SER A 874 -0.79 22.65 44.73
C SER A 874 -1.65 23.78 45.28
N TRP A 875 -2.76 24.07 44.60
CA TRP A 875 -3.60 25.23 44.84
C TRP A 875 -4.28 25.20 46.23
N GLY A 876 -3.58 25.66 47.28
CA GLY A 876 -4.16 26.08 48.55
C GLY A 876 -4.76 25.00 49.45
N ASP A 877 -4.32 23.75 49.37
CA ASP A 877 -4.72 22.73 50.35
C ASP A 877 -3.83 22.88 51.61
N GLU A 878 -4.29 23.64 52.62
CA GLU A 878 -3.59 23.83 53.90
C GLU A 878 -3.43 22.52 54.71
N GLY A 879 -4.07 21.44 54.26
CA GLY A 879 -3.72 20.11 54.71
C GLY A 879 -2.38 19.69 54.13
N LYS A 880 -1.32 19.68 54.94
CA LYS A 880 -0.07 18.96 54.66
C LYS A 880 -0.38 17.51 54.28
N PHE A 881 -0.69 17.25 53.01
CA PHE A 881 -0.56 15.95 52.41
C PHE A 881 0.95 15.71 52.29
N LYS A 882 1.58 15.37 53.42
CA LYS A 882 2.82 14.63 53.38
C LYS A 882 2.54 13.40 52.54
N THR A 883 3.11 13.34 51.35
CA THR A 883 3.34 12.12 50.59
C THR A 883 4.30 11.19 51.33
N ALA A 884 4.15 11.05 52.65
CA ALA A 884 4.89 10.12 53.50
C ALA A 884 4.64 8.65 53.10
N TYR A 885 3.58 8.39 52.31
CA TYR A 885 3.35 7.07 51.74
C TYR A 885 4.35 6.67 50.65
N CYS A 886 5.04 7.61 50.00
CA CYS A 886 6.11 7.29 49.04
C CYS A 886 7.50 7.38 49.68
N GLU A 887 7.70 8.18 50.73
CA GLU A 887 9.02 8.41 51.33
C GLU A 887 9.55 7.21 52.16
N ALA A 888 8.67 6.34 52.68
CA ALA A 888 9.09 5.22 53.53
C ALA A 888 9.85 4.08 52.80
N TYR A 889 9.86 4.06 51.46
CA TYR A 889 10.56 3.03 50.67
C TYR A 889 11.63 3.59 49.71
N ILE A 890 11.81 4.91 49.64
CA ILE A 890 12.84 5.52 48.77
C ILE A 890 14.26 5.35 49.34
N GLY A 891 14.39 4.93 50.61
CA GLY A 891 15.68 4.77 51.28
C GLY A 891 16.18 3.34 51.50
N ALA A 892 15.43 2.28 51.18
CA ALA A 892 15.79 0.95 51.67
C ALA A 892 16.65 0.10 50.72
N ASP A 893 16.40 0.05 49.40
CA ASP A 893 17.04 -0.98 48.57
C ASP A 893 17.57 -0.57 47.18
N GLY A 894 17.61 0.70 46.76
CA GLY A 894 18.36 1.08 45.52
C GLY A 894 17.96 0.39 44.19
N ILE A 895 16.79 -0.27 44.11
CA ILE A 895 16.42 -1.17 42.99
C ILE A 895 15.74 -0.45 41.79
N TYR A 896 15.29 0.80 41.90
CA TYR A 896 14.58 1.50 40.81
C TYR A 896 15.38 2.66 40.18
N SER A 897 15.71 2.50 38.89
CA SER A 897 16.30 3.55 38.05
C SER A 897 15.45 3.75 36.79
N PRO A 898 14.76 4.89 36.63
CA PRO A 898 13.98 5.18 35.43
C PRO A 898 14.91 5.33 34.22
N ASN A 899 14.40 5.10 32.99
CA ASN A 899 15.19 5.36 31.78
C ASN A 899 15.66 6.82 31.73
N PHE A 900 14.81 7.75 32.14
CA PHE A 900 15.17 9.17 32.23
C PHE A 900 14.56 9.86 33.43
N THR A 901 15.23 10.92 33.89
CA THR A 901 14.70 11.89 34.85
C THR A 901 14.63 13.26 34.18
N PHE A 902 13.53 13.99 34.40
CA PHE A 902 13.36 15.36 33.92
C PHE A 902 13.02 16.29 35.09
N ASP A 903 13.85 17.32 35.28
CA ASP A 903 13.68 18.33 36.32
C ASP A 903 12.80 19.49 35.83
N ASN A 904 11.59 19.57 36.38
CA ASN A 904 10.55 20.51 35.97
C ASN A 904 10.47 21.74 36.89
N GLU A 905 11.63 22.39 37.11
CA GLU A 905 11.77 23.61 37.95
C GLU A 905 11.46 24.91 37.20
N GLY A 906 11.71 24.94 35.89
CA GLY A 906 11.59 26.15 35.08
C GLY A 906 10.15 26.58 34.81
N ASN A 907 9.98 27.87 34.50
CA ASN A 907 8.73 28.40 33.95
C ASN A 907 8.83 28.40 32.41
N GLY A 908 7.84 27.81 31.73
CA GLY A 908 7.75 27.78 30.27
C GLY A 908 8.08 26.42 29.63
N ASP A 909 7.78 26.30 28.34
CA ASP A 909 7.75 25.02 27.63
C ASP A 909 9.11 24.60 27.05
N GLU A 910 10.09 25.51 26.98
CA GLU A 910 11.33 25.34 26.21
C GLU A 910 12.18 24.16 26.70
N ALA A 911 12.39 24.05 28.02
CA ALA A 911 13.16 22.95 28.61
C ALA A 911 12.46 21.59 28.42
N VAL A 912 11.12 21.59 28.52
CA VAL A 912 10.28 20.39 28.32
C VAL A 912 10.36 19.93 26.86
N MET A 913 10.25 20.84 25.91
CA MET A 913 10.40 20.55 24.48
C MET A 913 11.80 20.04 24.13
N SER A 914 12.85 20.72 24.62
CA SER A 914 14.25 20.35 24.40
C SER A 914 14.56 18.94 24.90
N PHE A 915 14.00 18.55 26.05
CA PHE A 915 14.12 17.20 26.57
C PHE A 915 13.53 16.14 25.62
N ALA A 916 12.30 16.35 25.11
CA ALA A 916 11.71 15.43 24.16
C ALA A 916 12.56 15.28 22.89
N ILE A 917 13.01 16.40 22.32
CA ILE A 917 13.83 16.41 21.09
C ILE A 917 15.14 15.62 21.29
N ARG A 918 15.83 15.83 22.42
CA ARG A 918 17.16 15.24 22.65
C ARG A 918 17.13 13.82 23.20
N ARG A 919 16.10 13.46 23.98
CA ARG A 919 16.08 12.21 24.75
C ARG A 919 14.99 11.24 24.32
N LEU A 920 13.83 11.72 23.85
CA LEU A 920 12.69 10.86 23.53
C LEU A 920 12.56 10.58 22.03
N ILE A 921 12.74 11.59 21.17
CA ILE A 921 12.69 11.42 19.71
C ILE A 921 13.67 10.35 19.18
N PRO A 922 14.91 10.21 19.69
CA PRO A 922 15.83 9.17 19.22
C PRO A 922 15.28 7.74 19.36
N PHE A 923 14.38 7.46 20.30
CA PHE A 923 13.72 6.14 20.45
C PHE A 923 12.71 5.82 19.34
N MET A 924 12.60 6.66 18.31
CA MET A 924 11.82 6.34 17.11
C MET A 924 12.69 5.81 15.97
N SER A 925 14.03 5.89 16.05
CA SER A 925 14.91 5.32 15.02
C SER A 925 14.93 3.78 15.09
N GLU A 926 15.23 3.13 13.96
CA GLU A 926 15.39 1.67 13.86
C GLU A 926 16.76 1.17 14.34
N GLU A 927 17.72 2.08 14.60
CA GLU A 927 19.11 1.75 14.97
C GLU A 927 19.36 1.60 16.48
N LEU A 928 18.34 1.82 17.33
CA LEU A 928 18.43 1.85 18.80
C LEU A 928 17.62 0.77 19.51
#